data_AF-A0A846BR12-F1
#
_entry.id   AF-A0A846BR12-F1
#
_cell.length_a   1.000
_cell.length_b   1.000
_cell.length_c   1.000
_cell.angle_alpha   90.00
_cell.angle_beta   90.00
_cell.angle_gamma   90.00
#
_symmetry.space_group_name_H-M   'P 1'
#
loop_
_entity.id
_entity.type
_entity.pdbx_description
1 polymer ?
#
loop_
_entity_poly.entity_id
_entity_poly.type
_entity_poly.pdbx_seq_one_letter_code
_entity_poly.pdbx_strand_id
1 'polypeptide(L)'
;MANSVFNLSDLNGTNGFILNGIALGNGSGYSLSSAGDINNDGIDDLIIGALWADPNGNDNAGQSYVVFGSSNGFSPSFELSNLDGTNGFILNGINAYDYLGNSVSSAGDINGDGIDDLIIGASGADPNGNSGGGKSYVVFGSSNGFSTNFDLSSLDGTNGFILKGIAEDDNSGYSVSSAGDINGDGIDDLIIGAPDADPNGNSDAGQSYVVFGSSNGFSASFDLSQLNGSNGFILNGINGGDFSGRSVSSAGDINGDGIDDLIIGASGADPNGNSSVGQSYVVFGNSNGFSSNFDLSNLDGTNGFVLNGINTFDFSGISVSSAGDINNDGIDDLIIGAYSADPDGNSDAGQSYVVFGSSNGFSPSLDLSNLNGSNGFILNGINGGDFSGRSVSSAGDINGDGIDDLIIGASGADPNGNSDAGQSYVVFGSSKGFSPSLDLSNLDGSNGFILNGINGGDNSGISVSSAGDINGDGIDDLIIGAYLADPNGNFEAGQDYVVFGNRAPELDLNGADAGINFTNSFTGLAVAVVDSNLSLSDNSNNLVGATVTITNLQDGAAEFLSADTTGTNITATYNSATGVLTLFGTDTIANYQQVLGSTTYKNTASTPNMTDRIIEFIVDDGAANSNTNQVATTTLAIEPNITNSIFKLSKLNGNNGFILNGLARDDWSGRSVSSAGDINGDGIDDLIIGASRADLNGNSSAGQSYVVFGSSNGFSASFDLSTLDGTNGFILNGINASDNSGYSVSSAGDINNDGIDDLIIGASGADPNGNSRAGESYVVFGSSNGFSASFDLSSLDGNNGFILNGLARNDWSGNSVSSAGDINGDGIDDLIIGAYGADPNGKTLAGESYVVFGSSNSFSASLELSSLDGTNGFILNGINAGDHSGLSVSSAGDINDDGIDDLIIGAYGADPNGKTLAGESYVVFGSSNGFSASFDLSSLDGTNGFILNGINTRDFSGRSVSSAGDINNDGIDDLIIGAPEASPNGNSRAGESYVVFGSSNGFSASFDLSSLDGTNGFILNGIKTYDLSGYSVSSAGDINGDGIDDLIIGAIGASPNGNRSAGESYVVFGSSSGFSASFDLSSLDGTNGFILNGIKTYDLSGYSVSSAGDINGDGIDDLIIGAYGADPNGNSSAGESYVVFGNRAPELDLNGADAGINFSGVGVSVVDSDLSLSDNSNELIMATVTITNLLDGAAESLSADTTGTNITATYDYDSATGILTLSGTDTVANYQQVLGSIIYNNTLVTPNTTDRIIEFVVDDGAAHS
;
A
#
# COMPACT_ATOMS: atom_id res chain seq x y z
N MET A 1 -19.54 20.48 0.53
CA MET A 1 -20.08 21.03 -0.74
C MET A 1 -19.06 21.90 -1.49
N ALA A 2 -18.85 21.69 -2.79
CA ALA A 2 -17.85 22.41 -3.61
C ALA A 2 -18.26 23.85 -4.02
N ASN A 3 -19.51 24.26 -3.81
CA ASN A 3 -20.01 25.61 -4.08
C ASN A 3 -20.28 26.35 -2.77
N SER A 4 -19.87 27.62 -2.68
CA SER A 4 -20.10 28.47 -1.51
C SER A 4 -21.56 28.88 -1.29
N VAL A 5 -22.46 28.54 -2.22
CA VAL A 5 -23.87 28.88 -2.20
C VAL A 5 -24.71 27.69 -2.64
N PHE A 6 -25.69 27.32 -1.83
CA PHE A 6 -26.70 26.32 -2.10
C PHE A 6 -28.09 26.96 -2.03
N ASN A 7 -28.93 26.75 -3.04
CA ASN A 7 -30.31 27.24 -3.00
C ASN A 7 -31.22 26.14 -2.49
N LEU A 8 -32.07 26.43 -1.52
CA LEU A 8 -33.01 25.45 -0.98
C LEU A 8 -34.03 24.97 -2.03
N SER A 9 -34.15 25.66 -3.17
CA SER A 9 -34.92 25.20 -4.33
C SER A 9 -34.29 24.01 -5.07
N ASP A 10 -33.01 23.71 -4.81
CA ASP A 10 -32.25 22.66 -5.49
C ASP A 10 -32.34 21.30 -4.75
N LEU A 11 -33.09 21.25 -3.64
CA LEU A 11 -33.40 20.02 -2.91
C LEU A 11 -34.17 19.02 -3.79
N ASN A 12 -33.69 17.79 -3.84
CA ASN A 12 -34.15 16.80 -4.82
C ASN A 12 -34.34 15.37 -4.26
N GLY A 13 -34.22 15.19 -2.94
CA GLY A 13 -34.33 13.89 -2.25
C GLY A 13 -33.01 13.15 -2.10
N THR A 14 -31.94 13.53 -2.81
CA THR A 14 -30.58 12.97 -2.61
C THR A 14 -29.64 13.93 -1.89
N ASN A 15 -29.94 15.22 -1.87
CA ASN A 15 -29.19 16.27 -1.17
C ASN A 15 -30.03 16.95 -0.07
N GLY A 16 -31.10 16.28 0.36
CA GLY A 16 -32.11 16.80 1.28
C GLY A 16 -33.51 16.90 0.65
N PHE A 17 -34.46 17.38 1.43
CA PHE A 17 -35.89 17.40 1.06
C PHE A 17 -36.67 18.52 1.77
N ILE A 18 -37.87 18.80 1.27
CA ILE A 18 -38.76 19.85 1.78
C ILE A 18 -39.91 19.23 2.56
N LEU A 19 -40.18 19.74 3.77
CA LEU A 19 -41.34 19.43 4.58
C LEU A 19 -42.39 20.54 4.43
N ASN A 20 -43.61 20.16 4.06
CA ASN A 20 -44.71 21.10 3.83
C ASN A 20 -45.71 21.10 5.00
N GLY A 21 -45.95 22.28 5.56
CA GLY A 21 -46.96 22.54 6.58
C GLY A 21 -48.40 22.23 6.12
N ILE A 22 -49.25 21.87 7.08
CA ILE A 22 -50.56 21.25 6.79
C ILE A 22 -51.66 22.27 6.49
N ALA A 23 -51.88 23.24 7.38
CA ALA A 23 -53.06 24.11 7.34
C ALA A 23 -52.68 25.59 7.37
N LEU A 24 -53.61 26.42 6.87
CA LEU A 24 -53.44 27.86 6.72
C LEU A 24 -53.13 28.53 8.07
N GLY A 25 -52.04 29.31 8.11
CA GLY A 25 -51.63 30.09 9.28
C GLY A 25 -51.06 29.27 10.44
N ASN A 26 -50.78 27.97 10.26
CA ASN A 26 -50.19 27.14 11.32
C ASN A 26 -48.73 27.51 11.61
N GLY A 27 -47.99 27.93 10.58
CA GLY A 27 -46.57 28.30 10.67
C GLY A 27 -45.65 27.20 11.21
N SER A 28 -45.63 26.02 10.58
CA SER A 28 -44.59 25.01 10.88
C SER A 28 -43.19 25.57 10.60
N GLY A 29 -42.21 25.20 11.42
CA GLY A 29 -40.85 25.73 11.34
C GLY A 29 -40.62 26.99 12.16
N TYR A 30 -41.54 27.34 13.05
CA TYR A 30 -41.29 28.41 14.01
C TYR A 30 -40.16 28.04 14.98
N SER A 31 -40.17 26.80 15.45
CA SER A 31 -39.10 26.18 16.24
C SER A 31 -38.86 24.77 15.71
N LEU A 32 -37.63 24.31 15.73
CA LEU A 32 -37.25 22.99 15.24
C LEU A 32 -36.02 22.50 16.01
N SER A 33 -35.81 21.19 16.01
CA SER A 33 -34.63 20.55 16.60
C SER A 33 -34.52 19.11 16.07
N SER A 34 -33.34 18.50 16.20
CA SER A 34 -33.26 17.04 16.23
C SER A 34 -34.09 16.51 17.41
N ALA A 35 -34.72 15.36 17.21
CA ALA A 35 -35.43 14.60 18.23
C ALA A 35 -34.55 13.48 18.82
N GLY A 36 -33.34 13.25 18.29
CA GLY A 36 -32.59 12.02 18.52
C GLY A 36 -33.31 10.80 17.95
N ASP A 37 -32.88 9.60 18.33
CA ASP A 37 -33.53 8.34 17.94
C ASP A 37 -34.68 8.00 18.90
N ILE A 38 -35.82 8.67 18.71
CA ILE A 38 -37.00 8.47 19.58
C ILE A 38 -37.70 7.13 19.33
N ASN A 39 -37.43 6.49 18.18
CA ASN A 39 -38.12 5.28 17.75
C ASN A 39 -37.26 4.00 17.90
N ASN A 40 -35.99 4.15 18.26
CA ASN A 40 -34.98 3.12 18.46
C ASN A 40 -34.70 2.30 17.18
N ASP A 41 -34.53 2.98 16.05
CA ASP A 41 -34.09 2.37 14.78
C ASP A 41 -32.65 2.71 14.39
N GLY A 42 -31.96 3.50 15.21
CA GLY A 42 -30.57 3.90 15.06
C GLY A 42 -30.35 5.06 14.10
N ILE A 43 -31.42 5.80 13.74
CA ILE A 43 -31.39 6.96 12.85
C ILE A 43 -32.02 8.13 13.59
N ASP A 44 -31.46 9.33 13.45
CA ASP A 44 -32.00 10.51 14.10
C ASP A 44 -33.36 10.92 13.51
N ASP A 45 -34.24 11.41 14.38
CA ASP A 45 -35.56 11.90 14.04
C ASP A 45 -35.62 13.44 14.16
N LEU A 46 -36.68 14.06 13.64
CA LEU A 46 -36.88 15.51 13.72
C LEU A 46 -38.10 15.88 14.56
N ILE A 47 -38.04 17.04 15.24
CA ILE A 47 -39.22 17.69 15.83
C ILE A 47 -39.40 19.13 15.33
N ILE A 48 -40.63 19.46 14.93
CA ILE A 48 -41.00 20.75 14.33
C ILE A 48 -42.20 21.34 15.06
N GLY A 49 -42.11 22.59 15.50
CA GLY A 49 -43.14 23.35 16.18
C GLY A 49 -43.95 24.27 15.27
N ALA A 50 -45.25 24.36 15.53
CA ALA A 50 -46.22 25.21 14.85
C ALA A 50 -47.17 25.82 15.89
N LEU A 51 -46.71 26.85 16.60
CA LEU A 51 -47.44 27.39 17.77
C LEU A 51 -48.79 28.03 17.46
N TRP A 52 -49.04 28.44 16.22
CA TRP A 52 -50.29 29.09 15.80
C TRP A 52 -51.29 28.11 15.21
N ALA A 53 -50.95 26.82 15.17
CA ALA A 53 -51.88 25.82 14.70
C ALA A 53 -53.14 25.74 15.59
N ASP A 54 -54.27 25.46 14.95
CA ASP A 54 -55.60 25.34 15.57
C ASP A 54 -56.08 23.86 15.65
N PRO A 55 -55.34 22.94 16.31
CA PRO A 55 -55.74 21.55 16.36
C PRO A 55 -57.10 21.40 17.02
N ASN A 56 -57.93 20.53 16.46
CA ASN A 56 -59.30 20.28 16.94
C ASN A 56 -60.20 21.53 17.01
N GLY A 57 -59.82 22.63 16.33
CA GLY A 57 -60.55 23.90 16.34
C GLY A 57 -60.34 24.76 17.60
N ASN A 58 -59.25 24.53 18.33
CA ASN A 58 -58.85 25.36 19.46
C ASN A 58 -57.85 26.43 19.00
N ASP A 59 -58.27 27.70 19.02
CA ASP A 59 -57.47 28.85 18.57
C ASP A 59 -56.06 28.87 19.20
N ASN A 60 -55.00 28.84 18.40
CA ASN A 60 -53.58 28.83 18.79
C ASN A 60 -53.24 27.86 19.93
N ALA A 61 -53.87 26.68 19.95
CA ALA A 61 -53.46 25.65 20.88
C ALA A 61 -52.05 25.13 20.55
N GLY A 62 -51.63 25.23 19.29
CA GLY A 62 -50.32 24.85 18.79
C GLY A 62 -50.20 23.36 18.46
N GLN A 63 -49.29 22.99 17.56
CA GLN A 63 -48.97 21.62 17.19
C GLN A 63 -47.46 21.40 17.12
N SER A 64 -47.03 20.17 17.32
CA SER A 64 -45.68 19.71 16.97
C SER A 64 -45.75 18.46 16.11
N TYR A 65 -44.78 18.32 15.20
CA TYR A 65 -44.66 17.21 14.27
C TYR A 65 -43.35 16.51 14.53
N VAL A 66 -43.38 15.20 14.64
CA VAL A 66 -42.19 14.35 14.67
C VAL A 66 -42.11 13.63 13.34
N VAL A 67 -40.97 13.69 12.67
CA VAL A 67 -40.69 13.00 11.40
C VAL A 67 -39.59 12.00 11.64
N PHE A 68 -39.81 10.73 11.30
CA PHE A 68 -38.78 9.72 11.53
C PHE A 68 -37.71 9.72 10.43
N GLY A 69 -36.48 9.45 10.83
CA GLY A 69 -35.33 9.18 9.98
C GLY A 69 -35.52 7.96 9.08
N SER A 70 -34.76 7.91 7.98
CA SER A 70 -34.87 6.78 7.05
C SER A 70 -33.67 6.62 6.12
N SER A 71 -32.98 5.49 6.27
CA SER A 71 -31.96 4.98 5.34
C SER A 71 -32.49 4.53 3.97
N ASN A 72 -33.81 4.46 3.79
CA ASN A 72 -34.41 4.23 2.47
C ASN A 72 -34.50 5.51 1.61
N GLY A 73 -34.03 6.64 2.14
CA GLY A 73 -34.06 7.95 1.51
C GLY A 73 -35.43 8.62 1.54
N PHE A 74 -35.44 9.92 1.22
CA PHE A 74 -36.63 10.76 1.24
C PHE A 74 -37.06 11.17 -0.17
N SER A 75 -38.36 11.38 -0.36
CA SER A 75 -38.82 12.06 -1.57
C SER A 75 -38.45 13.54 -1.48
N PRO A 76 -38.18 14.24 -2.60
CA PRO A 76 -37.82 15.66 -2.60
C PRO A 76 -38.79 16.58 -1.82
N SER A 77 -40.05 16.15 -1.68
CA SER A 77 -41.06 16.85 -0.91
C SER A 77 -41.90 15.86 -0.11
N PHE A 78 -42.11 16.15 1.16
CA PHE A 78 -42.90 15.39 2.12
C PHE A 78 -43.96 16.31 2.75
N GLU A 79 -45.21 15.85 2.80
CA GLU A 79 -46.30 16.59 3.42
C GLU A 79 -46.49 16.13 4.86
N LEU A 80 -46.45 17.03 5.84
CA LEU A 80 -46.64 16.68 7.25
C LEU A 80 -48.02 16.04 7.53
N SER A 81 -48.99 16.22 6.63
CA SER A 81 -50.28 15.53 6.70
C SER A 81 -50.22 14.02 6.42
N ASN A 82 -49.09 13.53 5.90
CA ASN A 82 -48.86 12.12 5.58
C ASN A 82 -48.22 11.34 6.74
N LEU A 83 -47.96 11.98 7.88
CA LEU A 83 -47.54 11.29 9.08
C LEU A 83 -48.60 10.25 9.47
N ASP A 84 -48.19 9.01 9.75
CA ASP A 84 -49.09 7.89 10.00
C ASP A 84 -48.74 7.03 11.23
N GLY A 85 -47.69 7.39 11.96
CA GLY A 85 -47.15 6.65 13.11
C GLY A 85 -46.03 5.67 12.75
N THR A 86 -45.79 5.42 11.46
CA THR A 86 -44.64 4.62 10.97
C THR A 86 -43.53 5.46 10.36
N ASN A 87 -43.83 6.70 9.99
CA ASN A 87 -42.89 7.70 9.44
C ASN A 87 -42.86 8.99 10.28
N GLY A 88 -43.32 8.89 11.54
CA GLY A 88 -43.49 9.99 12.47
C GLY A 88 -44.95 10.21 12.92
N PHE A 89 -45.19 11.21 13.76
CA PHE A 89 -46.47 11.45 14.41
C PHE A 89 -46.72 12.92 14.78
N ILE A 90 -47.94 13.24 15.21
CA ILE A 90 -48.41 14.60 15.50
C ILE A 90 -48.78 14.73 16.98
N LEU A 91 -48.32 15.80 17.62
CA LEU A 91 -48.64 16.23 18.98
C LEU A 91 -49.56 17.46 18.92
N ASN A 92 -50.75 17.36 19.52
CA ASN A 92 -51.75 18.42 19.47
C ASN A 92 -51.84 19.18 20.80
N GLY A 93 -51.82 20.50 20.73
CA GLY A 93 -52.13 21.37 21.85
C GLY A 93 -53.53 21.11 22.40
N ILE A 94 -53.68 21.25 23.72
CA ILE A 94 -54.88 20.81 24.45
C ILE A 94 -55.93 21.92 24.50
N ASN A 95 -55.56 23.12 24.96
CA ASN A 95 -56.48 24.25 25.11
C ASN A 95 -56.09 25.42 24.20
N ALA A 96 -57.07 26.27 23.90
CA ALA A 96 -56.82 27.48 23.11
C ALA A 96 -55.80 28.38 23.81
N TYR A 97 -54.87 28.94 23.03
CA TYR A 97 -53.76 29.79 23.47
C TYR A 97 -52.72 29.11 24.37
N ASP A 98 -52.65 27.78 24.40
CA ASP A 98 -51.57 27.06 25.08
C ASP A 98 -50.21 27.25 24.35
N TYR A 99 -50.23 27.55 23.03
CA TYR A 99 -49.04 27.73 22.18
C TYR A 99 -48.05 26.55 22.22
N LEU A 100 -48.55 25.31 22.16
CA LEU A 100 -47.70 24.11 22.05
C LEU A 100 -46.79 24.21 20.81
N GLY A 101 -45.51 23.87 20.98
CA GLY A 101 -44.53 23.97 19.90
C GLY A 101 -44.00 25.40 19.73
N ASN A 102 -44.12 26.23 20.77
CA ASN A 102 -43.40 27.50 20.86
C ASN A 102 -41.88 27.30 20.91
N SER A 103 -41.45 26.21 21.56
CA SER A 103 -40.08 25.70 21.55
C SER A 103 -40.15 24.17 21.63
N VAL A 104 -39.28 23.49 20.89
CA VAL A 104 -39.16 22.04 20.82
C VAL A 104 -37.67 21.67 20.88
N SER A 105 -37.35 20.53 21.49
CA SER A 105 -36.00 19.98 21.54
C SER A 105 -36.04 18.49 21.86
N SER A 106 -34.98 17.75 21.51
CA SER A 106 -34.68 16.51 22.21
C SER A 106 -34.53 16.76 23.71
N ALA A 107 -34.97 15.80 24.50
CA ALA A 107 -34.77 15.75 25.94
C ALA A 107 -33.55 14.87 26.32
N GLY A 108 -32.90 14.24 25.35
CA GLY A 108 -31.98 13.12 25.60
C GLY A 108 -32.72 11.93 26.24
N ASP A 109 -31.98 11.01 26.85
CA ASP A 109 -32.53 9.89 27.61
C ASP A 109 -32.81 10.30 29.07
N ILE A 110 -33.85 11.11 29.28
CA ILE A 110 -34.23 11.63 30.60
C ILE A 110 -34.73 10.51 31.55
N ASN A 111 -35.05 9.34 31.00
CA ASN A 111 -35.62 8.21 31.73
C ASN A 111 -34.65 7.03 31.94
N GLY A 112 -33.48 7.04 31.28
CA GLY A 112 -32.42 6.06 31.42
C GLY A 112 -32.71 4.71 30.76
N ASP A 113 -33.53 4.67 29.70
CA ASP A 113 -33.86 3.44 28.95
C ASP A 113 -33.09 3.27 27.62
N GLY A 114 -32.23 4.23 27.29
CA GLY A 114 -31.37 4.25 26.12
C GLY A 114 -32.09 4.64 24.84
N ILE A 115 -33.24 5.32 24.93
CA ILE A 115 -33.98 5.87 23.78
C ILE A 115 -34.16 7.36 24.03
N ASP A 116 -33.96 8.17 23.00
CA ASP A 116 -34.13 9.63 23.13
C ASP A 116 -35.59 10.01 23.40
N ASP A 117 -35.78 11.01 24.24
CA ASP A 117 -37.07 11.55 24.63
C ASP A 117 -37.26 12.96 24.03
N LEU A 118 -38.48 13.52 24.13
CA LEU A 118 -38.80 14.86 23.61
C LEU A 118 -39.25 15.81 24.71
N ILE A 119 -38.90 17.10 24.57
CA ILE A 119 -39.51 18.19 25.34
C ILE A 119 -40.16 19.24 24.43
N ILE A 120 -41.42 19.58 24.75
CA ILE A 120 -42.22 20.56 24.00
C ILE A 120 -42.77 21.63 24.94
N GLY A 121 -42.46 22.90 24.64
CA GLY A 121 -42.96 24.06 25.34
C GLY A 121 -44.38 24.46 24.91
N ALA A 122 -45.21 24.81 25.90
CA ALA A 122 -46.53 25.40 25.76
C ALA A 122 -46.64 26.59 26.72
N SER A 123 -45.95 27.68 26.37
CA SER A 123 -45.70 28.83 27.24
C SER A 123 -46.97 29.57 27.67
N GLY A 124 -48.04 29.54 26.87
CA GLY A 124 -49.32 30.17 27.23
C GLY A 124 -50.25 29.30 28.07
N ALA A 125 -49.88 28.06 28.38
CA ALA A 125 -50.77 27.16 29.08
C ALA A 125 -51.03 27.60 30.54
N ASP A 126 -52.21 27.25 31.06
CA ASP A 126 -52.64 27.66 32.40
C ASP A 126 -52.50 26.53 33.45
N PRO A 127 -51.31 26.22 34.00
CA PRO A 127 -51.16 25.22 35.06
C PRO A 127 -51.81 25.69 36.35
N ASN A 128 -52.44 24.79 37.09
CA ASN A 128 -53.01 25.06 38.42
C ASN A 128 -54.03 26.24 38.46
N GLY A 129 -54.52 26.71 37.31
CA GLY A 129 -55.40 27.86 37.18
C GLY A 129 -54.68 29.22 37.13
N ASN A 130 -53.35 29.24 37.05
CA ASN A 130 -52.54 30.43 36.85
C ASN A 130 -52.52 30.77 35.37
N SER A 131 -53.07 31.93 34.99
CA SER A 131 -53.09 32.38 33.59
C SER A 131 -51.65 32.58 33.09
N GLY A 132 -51.29 32.03 31.94
CA GLY A 132 -49.96 32.24 31.35
C GLY A 132 -48.78 31.73 32.19
N GLY A 133 -49.03 30.80 33.12
CA GLY A 133 -47.95 30.22 33.93
C GLY A 133 -47.04 29.26 33.14
N GLY A 134 -47.54 28.72 32.03
CA GLY A 134 -46.79 27.88 31.10
C GLY A 134 -46.67 26.41 31.51
N LYS A 135 -46.54 25.53 30.52
CA LYS A 135 -46.28 24.10 30.70
C LYS A 135 -45.22 23.64 29.71
N SER A 136 -44.53 22.55 30.08
CA SER A 136 -43.78 21.74 29.11
C SER A 136 -44.26 20.29 29.18
N TYR A 137 -44.24 19.61 28.05
CA TYR A 137 -44.59 18.21 27.93
C TYR A 137 -43.34 17.42 27.59
N VAL A 138 -43.06 16.39 28.36
CA VAL A 138 -42.02 15.41 28.08
C VAL A 138 -42.70 14.16 27.55
N VAL A 139 -42.27 13.66 26.38
CA VAL A 139 -42.79 12.45 25.75
C VAL A 139 -41.64 11.47 25.64
N PHE A 140 -41.81 10.26 26.18
CA PHE A 140 -40.74 9.26 26.11
C PHE A 140 -40.66 8.58 24.75
N GLY A 141 -39.43 8.26 24.35
CA GLY A 141 -39.09 7.38 23.25
C GLY A 141 -39.70 6.00 23.40
N SER A 142 -39.91 5.32 22.28
CA SER A 142 -40.58 4.02 22.29
C SER A 142 -40.32 3.21 21.04
N SER A 143 -39.65 2.08 21.24
CA SER A 143 -39.51 0.99 20.25
C SER A 143 -40.83 0.31 19.89
N ASN A 144 -41.93 0.58 20.61
CA ASN A 144 -43.25 0.02 20.30
C ASN A 144 -44.00 0.86 19.24
N GLY A 145 -43.40 1.94 18.76
CA GLY A 145 -43.98 2.89 17.81
C GLY A 145 -45.02 3.82 18.42
N PHE A 146 -45.42 4.83 17.63
CA PHE A 146 -46.32 5.90 18.06
C PHE A 146 -47.63 5.87 17.28
N SER A 147 -48.72 6.30 17.92
CA SER A 147 -49.96 6.57 17.18
C SER A 147 -49.80 7.86 16.39
N THR A 148 -50.36 7.91 15.17
CA THR A 148 -50.33 9.09 14.29
C THR A 148 -50.66 10.42 15.00
N ASN A 149 -51.62 10.42 15.91
CA ASN A 149 -51.96 11.57 16.75
C ASN A 149 -51.74 11.18 18.20
N PHE A 150 -50.61 11.59 18.78
CA PHE A 150 -50.29 11.32 20.17
C PHE A 150 -51.12 12.23 21.09
N ASP A 151 -51.79 11.62 22.07
CA ASP A 151 -52.64 12.34 23.02
C ASP A 151 -51.83 12.77 24.25
N LEU A 152 -51.46 14.05 24.31
CA LEU A 152 -50.72 14.63 25.45
C LEU A 152 -51.47 14.51 26.79
N SER A 153 -52.79 14.33 26.78
CA SER A 153 -53.55 14.10 28.02
C SER A 153 -53.41 12.68 28.57
N SER A 154 -52.80 11.77 27.78
CA SER A 154 -52.54 10.38 28.14
C SER A 154 -51.20 10.16 28.86
N LEU A 155 -50.39 11.21 29.04
CA LEU A 155 -49.15 11.14 29.80
C LEU A 155 -49.40 10.69 31.24
N ASP A 156 -48.76 9.59 31.65
CA ASP A 156 -49.01 8.95 32.95
C ASP A 156 -47.74 8.71 33.79
N GLY A 157 -46.58 9.11 33.29
CA GLY A 157 -45.27 8.91 33.91
C GLY A 157 -44.52 7.68 33.38
N THR A 158 -45.16 6.84 32.56
CA THR A 158 -44.52 5.70 31.86
C THR A 158 -44.32 5.94 30.37
N ASN A 159 -45.00 6.93 29.80
CA ASN A 159 -44.92 7.37 28.40
C ASN A 159 -44.57 8.87 28.29
N GLY A 160 -44.00 9.43 29.36
CA GLY A 160 -43.74 10.86 29.53
C GLY A 160 -44.56 11.50 30.65
N PHE A 161 -44.39 12.82 30.85
CA PHE A 161 -44.99 13.57 31.96
C PHE A 161 -45.12 15.07 31.66
N ILE A 162 -45.87 15.79 32.50
CA ILE A 162 -46.17 17.22 32.32
C ILE A 162 -45.45 18.05 33.39
N LEU A 163 -44.63 19.00 32.96
CA LEU A 163 -44.02 20.04 33.79
C LEU A 163 -44.94 21.27 33.88
N LYS A 164 -45.23 21.72 35.10
CA LYS A 164 -46.11 22.87 35.37
C LYS A 164 -45.33 24.06 35.90
N GLY A 165 -45.47 25.20 35.22
CA GLY A 165 -44.97 26.50 35.68
C GLY A 165 -45.56 26.95 37.02
N ILE A 166 -44.90 27.92 37.64
CA ILE A 166 -45.09 28.26 39.06
C ILE A 166 -46.13 29.36 39.26
N ALA A 167 -45.93 30.56 38.70
CA ALA A 167 -46.80 31.71 38.91
C ALA A 167 -47.57 32.12 37.64
N GLU A 168 -48.43 33.13 37.75
CA GLU A 168 -49.15 33.72 36.61
C GLU A 168 -48.17 34.53 35.76
N ASP A 169 -48.36 34.51 34.44
CA ASP A 169 -47.58 35.26 33.44
C ASP A 169 -46.07 34.94 33.36
N ASP A 170 -45.56 33.92 34.09
CA ASP A 170 -44.15 33.49 34.03
C ASP A 170 -43.73 32.95 32.64
N ASN A 171 -44.70 32.48 31.83
CA ASN A 171 -44.49 31.88 30.51
C ASN A 171 -43.47 30.72 30.48
N SER A 172 -43.50 29.85 31.50
CA SER A 172 -42.62 28.66 31.56
C SER A 172 -42.77 27.77 30.32
N GLY A 173 -41.66 27.32 29.75
CA GLY A 173 -41.66 26.58 28.50
C GLY A 173 -41.58 27.48 27.26
N TYR A 174 -41.21 28.75 27.44
CA TYR A 174 -40.89 29.66 26.34
C TYR A 174 -39.70 29.15 25.51
N SER A 175 -38.70 28.61 26.20
CA SER A 175 -37.56 27.91 25.62
C SER A 175 -37.33 26.63 26.41
N VAL A 176 -37.12 25.51 25.72
CA VAL A 176 -36.85 24.20 26.31
C VAL A 176 -35.67 23.55 25.60
N SER A 177 -34.86 22.79 26.33
CA SER A 177 -33.76 22.00 25.78
C SER A 177 -33.38 20.87 26.74
N SER A 178 -32.69 19.85 26.24
CA SER A 178 -31.85 19.00 27.09
C SER A 178 -30.81 19.88 27.81
N ALA A 179 -30.51 19.50 29.05
CA ALA A 179 -29.43 20.07 29.84
C ALA A 179 -28.16 19.20 29.78
N GLY A 180 -28.19 18.06 29.08
CA GLY A 180 -27.20 16.99 29.25
C GLY A 180 -27.20 16.44 30.67
N ASP A 181 -26.19 15.67 31.05
CA ASP A 181 -25.99 15.16 32.41
C ASP A 181 -25.28 16.20 33.30
N ILE A 182 -26.00 17.25 33.68
CA ILE A 182 -25.43 18.34 34.51
C ILE A 182 -25.12 17.89 35.95
N ASN A 183 -25.68 16.76 36.37
CA ASN A 183 -25.52 16.25 37.73
C ASN A 183 -24.54 15.06 37.83
N GLY A 184 -24.01 14.59 36.70
CA GLY A 184 -22.99 13.54 36.62
C GLY A 184 -23.47 12.15 37.04
N ASP A 185 -24.77 11.84 36.89
CA ASP A 185 -25.34 10.52 37.22
C ASP A 185 -25.57 9.60 36.02
N GLY A 186 -25.20 10.06 34.82
CA GLY A 186 -25.25 9.34 33.55
C GLY A 186 -26.65 9.29 32.93
N ILE A 187 -27.55 10.19 33.33
CA ILE A 187 -28.88 10.35 32.75
C ILE A 187 -29.03 11.81 32.34
N ASP A 188 -29.55 12.07 31.14
CA ASP A 188 -29.76 13.44 30.67
C ASP A 188 -30.75 14.18 31.57
N ASP A 189 -30.59 15.49 31.69
CA ASP A 189 -31.43 16.40 32.47
C ASP A 189 -32.17 17.39 31.53
N LEU A 190 -33.10 18.19 32.07
CA LEU A 190 -33.87 19.18 31.28
C LEU A 190 -33.64 20.60 31.76
N ILE A 191 -33.64 21.56 30.84
CA ILE A 191 -33.73 22.99 31.16
C ILE A 191 -34.95 23.66 30.51
N ILE A 192 -35.66 24.46 31.31
CA ILE A 192 -36.90 25.15 30.92
C ILE A 192 -36.79 26.64 31.27
N GLY A 193 -36.94 27.50 30.27
CA GLY A 193 -36.95 28.96 30.42
C GLY A 193 -38.33 29.54 30.73
N ALA A 194 -38.36 30.54 31.61
CA ALA A 194 -39.51 31.36 31.99
C ALA A 194 -39.06 32.84 32.06
N PRO A 195 -38.88 33.51 30.91
CA PRO A 195 -38.26 34.83 30.83
C PRO A 195 -39.01 35.94 31.56
N ASP A 196 -40.32 35.77 31.79
CA ASP A 196 -41.19 36.78 32.38
C ASP A 196 -41.42 36.54 33.89
N ALA A 197 -40.74 35.54 34.46
CA ALA A 197 -40.84 35.26 35.89
C ALA A 197 -40.22 36.38 36.75
N ASP A 198 -40.76 36.53 37.97
CA ASP A 198 -40.42 37.61 38.92
C ASP A 198 -39.59 37.14 40.14
N PRO A 199 -38.40 36.52 39.96
CA PRO A 199 -37.62 36.05 41.09
C PRO A 199 -37.23 37.20 42.01
N ASN A 200 -37.28 36.94 43.32
CA ASN A 200 -36.98 37.92 44.36
C ASN A 200 -37.83 39.22 44.29
N GLY A 201 -38.94 39.23 43.53
CA GLY A 201 -39.81 40.39 43.32
C GLY A 201 -39.30 41.39 42.28
N ASN A 202 -38.35 41.00 41.43
CA ASN A 202 -37.86 41.80 40.32
C ASN A 202 -38.68 41.47 39.05
N SER A 203 -39.47 42.43 38.57
CA SER A 203 -40.36 42.29 37.38
C SER A 203 -39.57 41.80 36.17
N ASP A 204 -39.97 40.68 35.56
CA ASP A 204 -39.40 40.16 34.31
C ASP A 204 -37.87 39.96 34.38
N ALA A 205 -37.34 39.64 35.56
CA ALA A 205 -35.93 39.27 35.69
C ALA A 205 -35.65 37.89 35.06
N GLY A 206 -36.68 37.05 35.01
CA GLY A 206 -36.68 35.74 34.37
C GLY A 206 -36.10 34.63 35.25
N GLN A 207 -36.55 33.41 35.02
CA GLN A 207 -36.05 32.20 35.69
C GLN A 207 -35.81 31.08 34.68
N SER A 208 -34.94 30.15 35.04
CA SER A 208 -34.82 28.85 34.39
C SER A 208 -34.97 27.74 35.42
N TYR A 209 -35.50 26.61 34.99
CA TYR A 209 -35.74 25.44 35.83
C TYR A 209 -34.97 24.26 35.28
N VAL A 210 -34.14 23.64 36.10
CA VAL A 210 -33.45 22.40 35.77
C VAL A 210 -34.20 21.27 36.45
N VAL A 211 -34.53 20.22 35.71
CA VAL A 211 -35.21 19.01 36.21
C VAL A 211 -34.29 17.82 35.93
N PHE A 212 -33.93 17.08 36.98
CA PHE A 212 -33.03 15.93 36.80
C PHE A 212 -33.75 14.70 36.23
N GLY A 213 -33.02 13.96 35.41
CA GLY A 213 -33.35 12.64 34.90
C GLY A 213 -33.48 11.61 36.00
N SER A 214 -34.21 10.53 35.69
CA SER A 214 -34.45 9.49 36.68
C SER A 214 -34.95 8.18 36.09
N SER A 215 -34.11 7.16 36.20
CA SER A 215 -34.46 5.74 36.00
C SER A 215 -35.45 5.17 37.01
N ASN A 216 -35.77 5.90 38.09
CA ASN A 216 -36.82 5.51 39.04
C ASN A 216 -38.24 5.83 38.54
N GLY A 217 -38.37 6.41 37.35
CA GLY A 217 -39.63 6.80 36.71
C GLY A 217 -40.20 8.12 37.24
N PHE A 218 -41.12 8.69 36.46
CA PHE A 218 -41.72 10.00 36.73
C PHE A 218 -43.19 9.86 37.12
N SER A 219 -43.72 10.86 37.83
CA SER A 219 -45.17 11.02 37.97
C SER A 219 -45.74 11.71 36.73
N ALA A 220 -46.96 11.34 36.31
CA ALA A 220 -47.70 11.97 35.21
C ALA A 220 -47.64 13.51 35.13
N SER A 221 -47.50 14.18 36.28
CA SER A 221 -47.29 15.62 36.32
C SER A 221 -46.40 16.02 37.49
N PHE A 222 -45.49 16.95 37.23
CA PHE A 222 -44.54 17.52 38.17
C PHE A 222 -44.69 19.04 38.21
N ASP A 223 -44.67 19.62 39.41
CA ASP A 223 -44.80 21.07 39.62
C ASP A 223 -43.42 21.65 39.92
N LEU A 224 -42.97 22.62 39.12
CA LEU A 224 -41.62 23.16 39.20
C LEU A 224 -41.32 23.83 40.55
N SER A 225 -42.34 24.20 41.33
CA SER A 225 -42.16 24.67 42.70
C SER A 225 -41.66 23.60 43.68
N GLN A 226 -41.62 22.33 43.25
CA GLN A 226 -41.17 21.18 44.05
C GLN A 226 -39.68 20.85 43.87
N LEU A 227 -38.97 21.59 43.02
CA LEU A 227 -37.52 21.48 42.86
C LEU A 227 -36.81 21.78 44.18
N ASN A 228 -35.93 20.87 44.59
CA ASN A 228 -35.35 20.87 45.94
C ASN A 228 -33.84 20.59 45.99
N GLY A 229 -33.18 20.54 44.85
CA GLY A 229 -31.75 20.27 44.72
C GLY A 229 -31.40 18.78 44.56
N SER A 230 -32.35 17.87 44.83
CA SER A 230 -32.17 16.43 44.57
C SER A 230 -32.96 15.91 43.37
N ASN A 231 -33.83 16.73 42.80
CA ASN A 231 -34.66 16.43 41.63
C ASN A 231 -34.60 17.58 40.61
N GLY A 232 -33.51 18.36 40.65
CA GLY A 232 -33.34 19.61 39.94
C GLY A 232 -33.42 20.85 40.84
N PHE A 233 -33.28 22.03 40.24
CA PHE A 233 -33.12 23.31 40.93
C PHE A 233 -33.59 24.50 40.08
N ILE A 234 -33.74 25.66 40.73
CA ILE A 234 -34.21 26.90 40.10
C ILE A 234 -33.04 27.88 39.93
N LEU A 235 -32.88 28.42 38.72
CA LEU A 235 -31.96 29.51 38.38
C LEU A 235 -32.72 30.83 38.36
N ASN A 236 -32.33 31.79 39.20
CA ASN A 236 -32.96 33.11 39.25
C ASN A 236 -32.15 34.14 38.45
N GLY A 237 -32.85 34.86 37.57
CA GLY A 237 -32.36 36.10 36.98
C GLY A 237 -32.12 37.21 38.00
N ILE A 238 -31.34 38.21 37.59
CA ILE A 238 -30.73 39.19 38.51
C ILE A 238 -31.58 40.46 38.61
N ASN A 239 -31.69 41.24 37.52
CA ASN A 239 -32.39 42.52 37.53
C ASN A 239 -33.69 42.44 36.72
N GLY A 240 -34.65 43.29 37.08
CA GLY A 240 -35.92 43.31 36.36
C GLY A 240 -35.76 43.82 34.92
N GLY A 241 -36.38 43.15 33.97
CA GLY A 241 -36.27 43.40 32.53
C GLY A 241 -35.07 42.75 31.85
N ASP A 242 -34.30 41.90 32.56
CA ASP A 242 -33.19 41.17 31.97
C ASP A 242 -33.68 39.99 31.09
N PHE A 243 -34.89 39.48 31.36
CA PHE A 243 -35.50 38.32 30.67
C PHE A 243 -34.63 37.06 30.65
N SER A 244 -34.01 36.69 31.78
CA SER A 244 -33.21 35.46 31.88
C SER A 244 -34.07 34.22 31.61
N GLY A 245 -33.56 33.28 30.81
CA GLY A 245 -34.34 32.13 30.33
C GLY A 245 -35.09 32.42 29.04
N ARG A 246 -34.75 33.51 28.34
CA ARG A 246 -35.30 33.82 27.01
C ARG A 246 -34.93 32.75 25.98
N SER A 247 -33.72 32.22 26.09
CA SER A 247 -33.20 31.06 25.37
C SER A 247 -32.37 30.24 26.34
N VAL A 248 -32.53 28.93 26.33
CA VAL A 248 -31.78 27.98 27.16
C VAL A 248 -31.28 26.85 26.29
N SER A 249 -30.10 26.32 26.61
CA SER A 249 -29.53 25.13 25.98
C SER A 249 -28.52 24.47 26.91
N SER A 250 -28.19 23.20 26.66
CA SER A 250 -26.92 22.64 27.12
C SER A 250 -25.76 23.46 26.56
N ALA A 251 -24.72 23.62 27.36
CA ALA A 251 -23.43 24.17 26.95
C ALA A 251 -22.43 23.06 26.57
N GLY A 252 -22.80 21.79 26.71
CA GLY A 252 -21.84 20.68 26.73
C GLY A 252 -20.84 20.82 27.90
N ASP A 253 -19.73 20.10 27.85
CA ASP A 253 -18.65 20.23 28.81
C ASP A 253 -17.69 21.38 28.43
N ILE A 254 -18.16 22.62 28.54
CA ILE A 254 -17.38 23.84 28.20
C ILE A 254 -16.16 24.04 29.12
N ASN A 255 -16.12 23.34 30.26
CA ASN A 255 -15.06 23.47 31.26
C ASN A 255 -14.07 22.28 31.30
N GLY A 256 -14.36 21.19 30.58
CA GLY A 256 -13.51 20.02 30.45
C GLY A 256 -13.44 19.13 31.69
N ASP A 257 -14.48 19.10 32.53
CA ASP A 257 -14.55 18.25 33.74
C ASP A 257 -15.36 16.96 33.58
N GLY A 258 -15.90 16.73 32.38
CA GLY A 258 -16.68 15.56 31.98
C GLY A 258 -18.12 15.59 32.47
N ILE A 259 -18.65 16.76 32.84
CA ILE A 259 -20.04 16.97 33.24
C ILE A 259 -20.61 18.08 32.36
N ASP A 260 -21.82 17.90 31.86
CA ASP A 260 -22.45 18.91 31.02
C ASP A 260 -22.75 20.21 31.79
N ASP A 261 -22.63 21.33 31.11
CA ASP A 261 -22.88 22.67 31.62
C ASP A 261 -24.13 23.28 30.96
N LEU A 262 -24.55 24.46 31.41
CA LEU A 262 -25.72 25.16 30.86
C LEU A 262 -25.38 26.53 30.31
N ILE A 263 -26.10 26.96 29.27
CA ILE A 263 -26.13 28.35 28.84
C ILE A 263 -27.56 28.94 28.88
N ILE A 264 -27.68 30.14 29.46
CA ILE A 264 -28.95 30.85 29.64
C ILE A 264 -28.83 32.27 29.08
N GLY A 265 -29.64 32.59 28.08
CA GLY A 265 -29.75 33.92 27.49
C GLY A 265 -30.64 34.87 28.30
N ALA A 266 -30.18 36.10 28.46
CA ALA A 266 -30.88 37.24 29.08
C ALA A 266 -30.74 38.47 28.17
N SER A 267 -31.47 38.46 27.06
CA SER A 267 -31.29 39.44 25.98
C SER A 267 -31.69 40.87 26.34
N GLY A 268 -32.44 41.07 27.42
CA GLY A 268 -32.80 42.40 27.92
C GLY A 268 -31.77 43.02 28.86
N ALA A 269 -30.76 42.26 29.28
CA ALA A 269 -29.86 42.69 30.35
C ALA A 269 -29.05 43.94 30.00
N ASP A 270 -28.77 44.75 31.04
CA ASP A 270 -28.10 46.05 30.95
C ASP A 270 -26.68 46.04 31.59
N PRO A 271 -25.72 45.23 31.09
CA PRO A 271 -24.37 45.19 31.63
C PRO A 271 -23.74 46.58 31.60
N ASN A 272 -23.10 46.96 32.71
CA ASN A 272 -22.51 48.28 32.91
C ASN A 272 -23.50 49.47 32.78
N GLY A 273 -24.82 49.23 32.83
CA GLY A 273 -25.87 50.24 32.72
C GLY A 273 -26.19 50.69 31.29
N ASN A 274 -25.77 49.91 30.28
CA ASN A 274 -26.05 50.15 28.87
C ASN A 274 -27.32 49.38 28.47
N SER A 275 -28.31 50.06 27.89
CA SER A 275 -29.62 49.47 27.62
C SER A 275 -29.60 48.34 26.59
N SER A 276 -30.19 47.21 26.94
CA SER A 276 -30.47 46.03 26.11
C SER A 276 -29.26 45.57 25.30
N VAL A 277 -28.09 45.58 25.93
CA VAL A 277 -26.88 44.99 25.35
C VAL A 277 -27.02 43.47 25.32
N GLY A 278 -27.66 42.91 26.34
CA GLY A 278 -27.85 41.48 26.53
C GLY A 278 -26.67 40.82 27.25
N GLN A 279 -26.98 39.75 27.98
CA GLN A 279 -26.01 38.88 28.63
C GLN A 279 -26.39 37.41 28.41
N SER A 280 -25.40 36.53 28.51
CA SER A 280 -25.63 35.09 28.66
C SER A 280 -24.91 34.61 29.92
N TYR A 281 -25.47 33.60 30.58
CA TYR A 281 -24.95 33.03 31.81
C TYR A 281 -24.60 31.58 31.56
N VAL A 282 -23.36 31.20 31.89
CA VAL A 282 -22.91 29.81 31.87
C VAL A 282 -22.90 29.31 33.30
N VAL A 283 -23.50 28.15 33.56
CA VAL A 283 -23.55 27.50 34.89
C VAL A 283 -22.91 26.14 34.76
N PHE A 284 -21.89 25.86 35.58
CA PHE A 284 -21.19 24.58 35.51
C PHE A 284 -21.94 23.43 36.19
N GLY A 285 -21.83 22.25 35.59
CA GLY A 285 -22.23 20.96 36.10
C GLY A 285 -21.60 20.64 37.45
N ASN A 286 -22.29 19.82 38.26
CA ASN A 286 -21.79 19.51 39.59
C ASN A 286 -22.34 18.20 40.16
N SER A 287 -21.49 17.17 40.15
CA SER A 287 -21.75 15.87 40.77
C SER A 287 -21.90 15.88 42.29
N ASN A 288 -21.54 16.97 42.98
CA ASN A 288 -21.81 17.13 44.41
C ASN A 288 -23.23 17.66 44.70
N GLY A 289 -24.00 17.95 43.65
CA GLY A 289 -25.37 18.40 43.69
C GLY A 289 -25.53 19.91 43.85
N PHE A 290 -26.75 20.37 43.59
CA PHE A 290 -27.11 21.78 43.53
C PHE A 290 -27.99 22.20 44.70
N SER A 291 -27.92 23.48 45.09
CA SER A 291 -28.93 24.06 45.97
C SER A 291 -30.25 24.20 45.22
N SER A 292 -31.38 24.01 45.89
CA SER A 292 -32.73 24.13 45.30
C SER A 292 -33.00 25.45 44.58
N ASN A 293 -32.25 26.50 44.92
CA ASN A 293 -32.35 27.81 44.29
C ASN A 293 -30.93 28.40 44.16
N PHE A 294 -30.56 28.78 42.95
CA PHE A 294 -29.28 29.35 42.58
C PHE A 294 -29.51 30.71 41.92
N ASP A 295 -28.82 31.73 42.41
CA ASP A 295 -28.91 33.09 41.89
C ASP A 295 -27.70 33.35 41.00
N LEU A 296 -27.96 33.72 39.73
CA LEU A 296 -26.95 33.92 38.69
C LEU A 296 -25.93 35.03 39.03
N SER A 297 -26.23 35.91 39.99
CA SER A 297 -25.26 36.89 40.50
C SER A 297 -24.11 36.28 41.31
N ASN A 298 -24.20 34.99 41.68
CA ASN A 298 -23.17 34.27 42.43
C ASN A 298 -22.15 33.54 41.55
N LEU A 299 -22.20 33.72 40.22
CA LEU A 299 -21.19 33.16 39.33
C LEU A 299 -19.81 33.78 39.60
N ASP A 300 -18.81 32.94 39.83
CA ASP A 300 -17.48 33.35 40.28
C ASP A 300 -16.31 32.77 39.47
N GLY A 301 -16.60 32.13 38.35
CA GLY A 301 -15.62 31.46 37.49
C GLY A 301 -15.31 30.03 37.91
N THR A 302 -15.74 29.59 39.11
CA THR A 302 -15.60 28.20 39.57
C THR A 302 -16.91 27.41 39.54
N ASN A 303 -18.04 28.10 39.39
CA ASN A 303 -19.39 27.55 39.29
C ASN A 303 -20.12 28.06 38.04
N GLY A 304 -19.36 28.59 37.07
CA GLY A 304 -19.82 29.25 35.87
C GLY A 304 -19.43 30.72 35.79
N PHE A 305 -19.86 31.42 34.74
CA PHE A 305 -19.45 32.78 34.42
C PHE A 305 -20.48 33.53 33.56
N VAL A 306 -20.31 34.87 33.46
CA VAL A 306 -21.16 35.76 32.65
C VAL A 306 -20.48 36.16 31.34
N LEU A 307 -21.22 36.09 30.24
CA LEU A 307 -20.89 36.66 28.94
C LEU A 307 -21.63 37.99 28.75
N ASN A 308 -20.90 39.10 28.59
CA ASN A 308 -21.48 40.42 28.33
C ASN A 308 -21.48 40.72 26.83
N GLY A 309 -22.65 41.11 26.28
CA GLY A 309 -22.75 41.68 24.95
C GLY A 309 -21.95 42.98 24.79
N ILE A 310 -21.86 43.47 23.55
CA ILE A 310 -20.94 44.54 23.17
C ILE A 310 -21.64 45.91 23.15
N ASN A 311 -22.64 46.12 22.28
CA ASN A 311 -23.29 47.43 22.12
C ASN A 311 -24.75 47.44 22.56
N THR A 312 -25.26 48.64 22.82
CA THR A 312 -26.65 48.85 23.24
C THR A 312 -27.62 48.43 22.14
N PHE A 313 -28.70 47.73 22.52
CA PHE A 313 -29.73 47.22 21.61
C PHE A 313 -29.27 46.11 20.65
N ASP A 314 -28.12 45.48 20.90
CA ASP A 314 -27.69 44.31 20.14
C ASP A 314 -28.47 43.04 20.53
N PHE A 315 -29.08 43.03 21.73
CA PHE A 315 -29.86 41.90 22.29
C PHE A 315 -29.09 40.57 22.31
N SER A 316 -27.81 40.59 22.70
CA SER A 316 -27.00 39.36 22.83
C SER A 316 -27.64 38.36 23.81
N GLY A 317 -27.60 37.07 23.46
CA GLY A 317 -28.30 36.02 24.23
C GLY A 317 -29.77 35.86 23.85
N ILE A 318 -30.18 36.36 22.68
CA ILE A 318 -31.51 36.10 22.11
C ILE A 318 -31.72 34.63 21.75
N SER A 319 -30.64 33.97 21.34
CA SER A 319 -30.52 32.57 20.98
C SER A 319 -29.13 32.13 21.44
N VAL A 320 -29.07 31.01 22.16
CA VAL A 320 -27.84 30.40 22.66
C VAL A 320 -27.88 28.90 22.39
N SER A 321 -26.72 28.30 22.14
CA SER A 321 -26.56 26.87 21.96
C SER A 321 -25.13 26.45 22.32
N SER A 322 -24.94 25.19 22.69
CA SER A 322 -23.65 24.52 22.45
C SER A 322 -23.32 24.63 20.96
N ALA A 323 -22.04 24.85 20.68
CA ALA A 323 -21.47 24.79 19.35
C ALA A 323 -20.87 23.42 19.04
N GLY A 324 -20.77 22.52 20.03
CA GLY A 324 -19.88 21.35 19.96
C GLY A 324 -18.41 21.77 20.00
N ASP A 325 -17.48 20.87 19.72
CA ASP A 325 -16.05 21.17 19.66
C ASP A 325 -15.66 21.64 18.25
N ILE A 326 -15.83 22.95 18.00
CA ILE A 326 -15.59 23.51 16.67
C ILE A 326 -14.10 23.79 16.39
N ASN A 327 -13.25 23.64 17.40
CA ASN A 327 -11.83 23.96 17.33
C ASN A 327 -10.93 22.71 17.48
N ASN A 328 -11.54 21.55 17.73
CA ASN A 328 -10.93 20.23 17.88
C ASN A 328 -9.91 20.19 19.04
N ASP A 329 -10.28 20.75 20.19
CA ASP A 329 -9.50 20.65 21.43
C ASP A 329 -10.08 19.69 22.48
N GLY A 330 -11.17 19.01 22.13
CA GLY A 330 -11.89 18.03 22.94
C GLY A 330 -12.78 18.64 24.01
N ILE A 331 -13.08 19.93 23.93
CA ILE A 331 -13.92 20.67 24.87
C ILE A 331 -15.03 21.36 24.07
N ASP A 332 -16.27 21.24 24.52
CA ASP A 332 -17.39 21.89 23.84
C ASP A 332 -17.25 23.41 23.84
N ASP A 333 -17.74 24.06 22.80
CA ASP A 333 -17.75 25.51 22.61
C ASP A 333 -19.18 26.08 22.67
N LEU A 334 -19.32 27.41 22.68
CA LEU A 334 -20.63 28.08 22.74
C LEU A 334 -20.88 29.00 21.56
N ILE A 335 -22.12 29.07 21.09
CA ILE A 335 -22.58 30.10 20.13
C ILE A 335 -23.71 30.96 20.71
N ILE A 336 -23.58 32.28 20.55
CA ILE A 336 -24.50 33.28 21.08
C ILE A 336 -24.92 34.24 19.97
N GLY A 337 -26.22 34.35 19.71
CA GLY A 337 -26.79 35.27 18.73
C GLY A 337 -27.06 36.68 19.28
N ALA A 338 -26.87 37.69 18.42
CA ALA A 338 -27.20 39.10 18.63
C ALA A 338 -27.74 39.73 17.33
N TYR A 339 -29.01 39.45 17.03
CA TYR A 339 -29.60 39.71 15.72
C TYR A 339 -29.71 41.18 15.32
N SER A 340 -29.65 42.12 16.27
CA SER A 340 -29.73 43.57 16.02
C SER A 340 -28.37 44.27 16.12
N ALA A 341 -27.27 43.52 16.20
CA ALA A 341 -25.94 44.11 16.17
C ALA A 341 -25.63 44.77 14.82
N ASP A 342 -24.80 45.81 14.85
CA ASP A 342 -24.47 46.67 13.69
C ASP A 342 -23.01 46.49 13.21
N PRO A 343 -22.58 45.29 12.76
CA PRO A 343 -21.21 45.07 12.31
C PRO A 343 -20.87 46.01 11.14
N ASP A 344 -19.67 46.59 11.20
CA ASP A 344 -19.17 47.56 10.22
C ASP A 344 -20.11 48.75 9.91
N GLY A 345 -21.06 49.03 10.82
CA GLY A 345 -22.04 50.11 10.69
C GLY A 345 -23.26 49.76 9.83
N ASN A 346 -23.47 48.49 9.49
CA ASN A 346 -24.66 48.00 8.82
C ASN A 346 -25.79 47.76 9.85
N SER A 347 -26.80 48.64 9.85
CA SER A 347 -27.93 48.59 10.80
C SER A 347 -28.62 47.22 10.79
N ASP A 348 -28.71 46.56 11.93
CA ASP A 348 -29.40 45.28 12.11
C ASP A 348 -28.92 44.17 11.15
N ALA A 349 -27.65 44.19 10.74
CA ALA A 349 -27.08 43.07 9.99
C ALA A 349 -26.93 41.82 10.88
N GLY A 350 -26.76 42.03 12.19
CA GLY A 350 -26.67 40.99 13.19
C GLY A 350 -25.26 40.42 13.34
N GLN A 351 -24.96 39.90 14.53
CA GLN A 351 -23.71 39.21 14.84
C GLN A 351 -24.00 37.93 15.61
N SER A 352 -23.08 36.96 15.52
CA SER A 352 -23.01 35.83 16.44
C SER A 352 -21.61 35.78 17.07
N TYR A 353 -21.52 35.24 18.27
CA TYR A 353 -20.28 35.15 19.02
C TYR A 353 -20.03 33.71 19.38
N VAL A 354 -18.82 33.23 19.07
CA VAL A 354 -18.37 31.92 19.47
C VAL A 354 -17.38 32.07 20.62
N VAL A 355 -17.55 31.31 21.69
CA VAL A 355 -16.68 31.32 22.87
C VAL A 355 -16.12 29.92 23.04
N PHE A 356 -14.79 29.81 23.09
CA PHE A 356 -14.17 28.50 23.22
C PHE A 356 -14.17 27.97 24.66
N GLY A 357 -14.30 26.65 24.76
CA GLY A 357 -14.12 25.86 25.96
C GLY A 357 -12.74 26.01 26.57
N SER A 358 -12.64 25.77 27.88
CA SER A 358 -11.35 25.82 28.55
C SER A 358 -11.27 25.08 29.88
N SER A 359 -10.43 24.04 29.88
CA SER A 359 -9.95 23.37 31.10
C SER A 359 -9.04 24.24 31.98
N ASN A 360 -8.59 25.41 31.48
CA ASN A 360 -7.84 26.37 32.28
C ASN A 360 -8.73 27.22 33.21
N GLY A 361 -10.06 27.05 33.11
CA GLY A 361 -11.06 27.77 33.87
C GLY A 361 -11.36 29.16 33.34
N PHE A 362 -12.49 29.70 33.77
CA PHE A 362 -13.03 30.97 33.29
C PHE A 362 -12.92 32.08 34.32
N SER A 363 -12.79 33.32 33.85
CA SER A 363 -13.02 34.47 34.71
C SER A 363 -14.52 34.58 35.02
N PRO A 364 -14.94 35.09 36.20
CA PRO A 364 -16.35 35.28 36.53
C PRO A 364 -17.17 36.04 35.48
N SER A 365 -16.50 36.85 34.66
CA SER A 365 -17.10 37.60 33.58
C SER A 365 -16.14 37.74 32.40
N LEU A 366 -16.68 37.52 31.20
CA LEU A 366 -16.04 37.74 29.92
C LEU A 366 -16.90 38.74 29.12
N ASP A 367 -16.24 39.73 28.52
CA ASP A 367 -16.87 40.67 27.59
C ASP A 367 -16.55 40.22 26.17
N LEU A 368 -17.58 40.00 25.36
CA LEU A 368 -17.49 39.41 24.01
C LEU A 368 -16.66 40.25 23.04
N SER A 369 -16.39 41.53 23.35
CA SER A 369 -15.44 42.35 22.59
C SER A 369 -13.97 41.92 22.75
N ASN A 370 -13.66 41.05 23.73
CA ASN A 370 -12.33 40.51 23.97
C ASN A 370 -12.04 39.18 23.26
N LEU A 371 -12.98 38.68 22.46
CA LEU A 371 -12.75 37.53 21.59
C LEU A 371 -11.64 37.85 20.58
N ASN A 372 -10.67 36.95 20.47
CA ASN A 372 -9.41 37.22 19.78
C ASN A 372 -8.89 36.06 18.92
N GLY A 373 -9.71 35.06 18.67
CA GLY A 373 -9.36 33.86 17.90
C GLY A 373 -8.72 32.75 18.73
N SER A 374 -8.28 33.01 19.97
CA SER A 374 -7.77 31.98 20.89
C SER A 374 -8.72 31.64 22.04
N ASN A 375 -9.77 32.43 22.23
CA ASN A 375 -10.81 32.22 23.25
C ASN A 375 -12.21 32.34 22.63
N GLY A 376 -12.30 32.15 21.31
CA GLY A 376 -13.49 32.38 20.49
C GLY A 376 -13.33 33.56 19.52
N PHE A 377 -14.37 33.81 18.72
CA PHE A 377 -14.37 34.77 17.61
C PHE A 377 -15.78 35.32 17.29
N ILE A 378 -15.83 36.34 16.44
CA ILE A 378 -17.07 37.05 16.09
C ILE A 378 -17.48 36.78 14.64
N LEU A 379 -18.72 36.35 14.43
CA LEU A 379 -19.35 36.19 13.12
C LEU A 379 -20.16 37.43 12.77
N ASN A 380 -19.79 38.13 11.68
CA ASN A 380 -20.47 39.35 11.25
C ASN A 380 -21.50 39.06 10.15
N GLY A 381 -22.74 39.50 10.37
CA GLY A 381 -23.77 39.55 9.34
C GLY A 381 -23.41 40.49 8.19
N ILE A 382 -24.03 40.26 7.03
CA ILE A 382 -23.59 40.81 5.75
C ILE A 382 -24.26 42.16 5.46
N ASN A 383 -25.58 42.19 5.27
CA ASN A 383 -26.31 43.40 4.90
C ASN A 383 -27.22 43.86 6.05
N GLY A 384 -27.46 45.17 6.11
CA GLY A 384 -28.36 45.71 7.13
C GLY A 384 -29.80 45.23 6.93
N GLY A 385 -30.43 44.76 8.01
CA GLY A 385 -31.77 44.16 8.01
C GLY A 385 -31.79 42.65 7.81
N ASP A 386 -30.64 41.99 7.64
CA ASP A 386 -30.57 40.53 7.48
C ASP A 386 -30.92 39.79 8.79
N PHE A 387 -30.70 40.45 9.94
CA PHE A 387 -30.93 39.89 11.29
C PHE A 387 -30.16 38.58 11.56
N SER A 388 -28.90 38.49 11.14
CA SER A 388 -28.06 37.29 11.38
C SER A 388 -27.83 37.05 12.88
N GLY A 389 -27.84 35.79 13.31
CA GLY A 389 -27.79 35.45 14.74
C GLY A 389 -29.14 35.56 15.44
N ARG A 390 -30.24 35.56 14.67
CA ARG A 390 -31.60 35.44 15.21
C ARG A 390 -31.87 34.06 15.79
N SER A 391 -31.30 33.03 15.16
CA SER A 391 -31.24 31.65 15.63
C SER A 391 -29.84 31.14 15.37
N VAL A 392 -29.26 30.43 16.33
CA VAL A 392 -27.95 29.79 16.24
C VAL A 392 -28.03 28.37 16.80
N SER A 393 -27.24 27.46 16.25
CA SER A 393 -27.13 26.08 16.71
C SER A 393 -25.78 25.50 16.25
N SER A 394 -25.33 24.43 16.92
CA SER A 394 -24.42 23.49 16.27
C SER A 394 -25.09 22.91 15.03
N ALA A 395 -24.30 22.69 13.98
CA ALA A 395 -24.67 21.98 12.78
C ALA A 395 -24.27 20.49 12.85
N GLY A 396 -23.60 20.06 13.92
CA GLY A 396 -22.87 18.80 13.95
C GLY A 396 -21.74 18.78 12.92
N ASP A 397 -21.20 17.62 12.60
CA ASP A 397 -20.21 17.44 11.54
C ASP A 397 -20.89 17.26 10.17
N ILE A 398 -21.45 18.35 9.63
CA ILE A 398 -22.19 18.36 8.35
C ILE A 398 -21.28 18.07 7.13
N ASN A 399 -19.96 18.17 7.31
CA ASN A 399 -18.97 17.99 6.25
C ASN A 399 -18.14 16.70 6.38
N GLY A 400 -18.32 15.95 7.48
CA GLY A 400 -17.70 14.65 7.73
C GLY A 400 -16.20 14.71 8.04
N ASP A 401 -15.67 15.84 8.53
CA ASP A 401 -14.24 16.00 8.85
C ASP A 401 -13.90 15.75 10.33
N GLY A 402 -14.89 15.35 11.12
CA GLY A 402 -14.79 15.03 12.54
C GLY A 402 -14.71 16.25 13.46
N ILE A 403 -15.07 17.44 12.97
CA ILE A 403 -15.11 18.68 13.75
C ILE A 403 -16.54 19.24 13.66
N ASP A 404 -17.08 19.70 14.79
CA ASP A 404 -18.41 20.29 14.79
C ASP A 404 -18.45 21.60 13.99
N ASP A 405 -19.56 21.80 13.30
CA ASP A 405 -19.83 22.98 12.48
C ASP A 405 -20.93 23.85 13.12
N LEU A 406 -21.16 25.04 12.58
CA LEU A 406 -22.15 25.99 13.07
C LEU A 406 -23.21 26.31 12.02
N ILE A 407 -24.45 26.51 12.46
CA ILE A 407 -25.51 27.09 11.62
C ILE A 407 -26.09 28.37 12.24
N ILE A 408 -26.21 29.42 11.41
CA ILE A 408 -26.67 30.75 11.81
C ILE A 408 -27.81 31.19 10.88
N GLY A 409 -28.97 31.50 11.47
CA GLY A 409 -30.15 32.00 10.77
C GLY A 409 -30.14 33.52 10.60
N ALA A 410 -30.48 33.99 9.40
CA ALA A 410 -30.65 35.39 9.02
C ALA A 410 -31.99 35.57 8.28
N SER A 411 -33.08 35.58 9.05
CA SER A 411 -34.44 35.52 8.52
C SER A 411 -34.86 36.71 7.67
N GLY A 412 -34.18 37.86 7.78
CA GLY A 412 -34.49 39.07 7.02
C GLY A 412 -33.67 39.23 5.73
N ALA A 413 -32.79 38.28 5.43
CA ALA A 413 -31.92 38.40 4.26
C ALA A 413 -32.68 38.31 2.93
N ASP A 414 -32.12 38.98 1.90
CA ASP A 414 -32.74 39.14 0.57
C ASP A 414 -32.00 38.36 -0.55
N PRO A 415 -31.83 37.03 -0.45
CA PRO A 415 -31.09 36.27 -1.45
C PRO A 415 -31.77 36.35 -2.81
N ASN A 416 -30.95 36.38 -3.87
CA ASN A 416 -31.42 36.47 -5.26
C ASN A 416 -32.36 37.67 -5.55
N GLY A 417 -32.39 38.68 -4.67
CA GLY A 417 -33.26 39.85 -4.78
C GLY A 417 -34.71 39.63 -4.33
N ASN A 418 -34.99 38.53 -3.62
CA ASN A 418 -36.30 38.25 -3.03
C ASN A 418 -36.34 38.81 -1.59
N SER A 419 -37.15 39.85 -1.37
CA SER A 419 -37.31 40.52 -0.05
C SER A 419 -37.71 39.51 1.02
N ASP A 420 -36.97 39.46 2.13
CA ASP A 420 -37.27 38.64 3.32
C ASP A 420 -37.45 37.15 2.98
N ALA A 421 -36.75 36.64 1.96
CA ALA A 421 -36.74 35.20 1.68
C ALA A 421 -35.95 34.43 2.75
N GLY A 422 -35.01 35.11 3.40
CA GLY A 422 -34.17 34.58 4.47
C GLY A 422 -32.96 33.80 3.96
N GLN A 423 -31.90 33.79 4.76
CA GLN A 423 -30.70 32.98 4.53
C GLN A 423 -30.31 32.24 5.80
N SER A 424 -29.54 31.17 5.63
CA SER A 424 -28.77 30.56 6.72
C SER A 424 -27.32 30.41 6.29
N TYR A 425 -26.41 30.47 7.25
CA TYR A 425 -24.97 30.36 7.02
C TYR A 425 -24.45 29.18 7.80
N VAL A 426 -23.72 28.30 7.11
CA VAL A 426 -22.99 27.20 7.72
C VAL A 426 -21.53 27.62 7.77
N VAL A 427 -20.91 27.54 8.94
CA VAL A 427 -19.49 27.85 9.15
C VAL A 427 -18.81 26.58 9.62
N PHE A 428 -17.75 26.17 8.92
CA PHE A 428 -17.06 24.94 9.27
C PHE A 428 -16.12 25.11 10.47
N GLY A 429 -16.05 24.07 11.29
CA GLY A 429 -15.07 23.86 12.35
C GLY A 429 -13.65 23.89 11.81
N SER A 430 -12.66 24.17 12.67
CA SER A 430 -11.27 24.21 12.24
C SER A 430 -10.25 24.01 13.35
N SER A 431 -9.47 22.94 13.21
CA SER A 431 -8.24 22.69 13.98
C SER A 431 -7.10 23.68 13.68
N LYS A 432 -7.20 24.47 12.60
CA LYS A 432 -6.22 25.50 12.24
C LYS A 432 -6.41 26.79 13.05
N GLY A 433 -7.48 26.87 13.83
CA GLY A 433 -7.87 28.02 14.62
C GLY A 433 -8.54 29.11 13.81
N PHE A 434 -9.17 30.06 14.51
CA PHE A 434 -10.02 31.08 13.91
C PHE A 434 -9.38 32.47 14.01
N SER A 435 -9.67 33.32 13.02
CA SER A 435 -9.40 34.75 13.16
C SER A 435 -10.34 35.35 14.21
N PRO A 436 -9.97 36.46 14.88
CA PRO A 436 -10.85 37.13 15.85
C PRO A 436 -12.25 37.46 15.34
N SER A 437 -12.39 37.62 14.02
CA SER A 437 -13.67 37.86 13.38
C SER A 437 -13.69 37.27 11.97
N LEU A 438 -14.86 36.77 11.57
CA LEU A 438 -15.19 36.27 10.25
C LEU A 438 -16.45 36.98 9.73
N ASP A 439 -16.36 37.61 8.58
CA ASP A 439 -17.50 38.15 7.84
C ASP A 439 -18.11 37.03 6.99
N LEU A 440 -19.39 36.76 7.17
CA LEU A 440 -20.13 35.66 6.54
C LEU A 440 -20.18 35.75 5.01
N SER A 441 -19.86 36.90 4.42
CA SER A 441 -19.68 37.02 2.96
C SER A 441 -18.41 36.35 2.43
N ASN A 442 -17.48 35.97 3.30
CA ASN A 442 -16.23 35.28 2.94
C ASN A 442 -16.34 33.74 2.99
N LEU A 443 -17.55 33.20 3.15
CA LEU A 443 -17.78 31.77 2.99
C LEU A 443 -17.54 31.36 1.54
N ASP A 444 -16.64 30.40 1.32
CA ASP A 444 -16.14 30.05 -0.01
C ASP A 444 -16.26 28.55 -0.36
N GLY A 445 -16.90 27.77 0.51
CA GLY A 445 -17.04 26.31 0.39
C GLY A 445 -15.93 25.53 1.10
N SER A 446 -14.81 26.17 1.47
CA SER A 446 -13.74 25.55 2.27
C SER A 446 -13.83 25.86 3.77
N ASN A 447 -14.55 26.92 4.13
CA ASN A 447 -14.77 27.39 5.50
C ASN A 447 -16.26 27.49 5.85
N GLY A 448 -17.12 26.88 5.03
CA GLY A 448 -18.57 26.94 5.13
C GLY A 448 -19.27 27.41 3.85
N PHE A 449 -20.59 27.53 3.90
CA PHE A 449 -21.43 27.86 2.73
C PHE A 449 -22.72 28.58 3.13
N ILE A 450 -23.39 29.16 2.13
CA ILE A 450 -24.62 29.96 2.28
C ILE A 450 -25.82 29.17 1.77
N LEU A 451 -26.90 29.11 2.56
CA LEU A 451 -28.19 28.54 2.21
C LEU A 451 -29.18 29.66 1.86
N ASN A 452 -29.62 29.72 0.60
CA ASN A 452 -30.57 30.73 0.15
C ASN A 452 -32.02 30.25 0.29
N GLY A 453 -32.84 31.04 0.99
CA GLY A 453 -34.29 30.92 1.00
C GLY A 453 -34.90 31.08 -0.40
N ILE A 454 -36.13 30.59 -0.55
CA ILE A 454 -36.77 30.37 -1.86
C ILE A 454 -37.59 31.60 -2.29
N ASN A 455 -38.72 31.88 -1.61
CA ASN A 455 -39.61 32.97 -1.99
C ASN A 455 -39.54 34.13 -1.00
N GLY A 456 -39.81 35.34 -1.48
CA GLY A 456 -39.80 36.51 -0.62
C GLY A 456 -40.94 36.50 0.39
N GLY A 457 -40.63 36.81 1.65
CA GLY A 457 -41.56 36.80 2.78
C GLY A 457 -41.66 35.45 3.51
N ASP A 458 -40.93 34.43 3.07
CA ASP A 458 -40.91 33.10 3.70
C ASP A 458 -40.16 33.11 5.05
N ASN A 459 -39.26 34.09 5.26
CA ASN A 459 -38.42 34.26 6.46
C ASN A 459 -37.62 33.01 6.83
N SER A 460 -37.02 32.32 5.84
CA SER A 460 -36.18 31.15 6.08
C SER A 460 -34.99 31.46 7.01
N GLY A 461 -34.67 30.54 7.92
CA GLY A 461 -33.64 30.77 8.94
C GLY A 461 -34.16 31.51 10.18
N ILE A 462 -35.49 31.57 10.39
CA ILE A 462 -36.05 32.01 11.67
C ILE A 462 -35.65 31.08 12.82
N SER A 463 -35.47 29.81 12.49
CA SER A 463 -35.06 28.71 13.35
C SER A 463 -34.13 27.81 12.53
N VAL A 464 -33.04 27.38 13.16
CA VAL A 464 -32.02 26.50 12.57
C VAL A 464 -31.56 25.52 13.63
N SER A 465 -31.25 24.29 13.23
CA SER A 465 -30.72 23.24 14.09
C SER A 465 -29.97 22.21 13.23
N SER A 466 -29.08 21.44 13.86
CA SER A 466 -28.75 20.10 13.35
C SER A 466 -30.03 19.25 13.32
N ALA A 467 -30.13 18.40 12.30
CA ALA A 467 -31.13 17.36 12.14
C ALA A 467 -30.63 15.99 12.64
N GLY A 468 -29.39 15.90 13.12
CA GLY A 468 -28.69 14.63 13.30
C GLY A 468 -28.49 13.90 11.98
N ASP A 469 -28.12 12.62 12.01
CA ASP A 469 -28.07 11.77 10.82
C ASP A 469 -29.47 11.25 10.49
N ILE A 470 -30.31 12.10 9.87
CA ILE A 470 -31.70 11.75 9.56
C ILE A 470 -31.80 10.73 8.41
N ASN A 471 -30.74 10.64 7.62
CA ASN A 471 -30.71 9.84 6.41
C ASN A 471 -29.95 8.51 6.60
N GLY A 472 -29.27 8.33 7.73
CA GLY A 472 -28.56 7.11 8.11
C GLY A 472 -27.24 6.89 7.36
N ASP A 473 -26.59 7.96 6.89
CA ASP A 473 -25.30 7.88 6.18
C ASP A 473 -24.07 8.18 7.06
N GLY A 474 -24.29 8.41 8.35
CA GLY A 474 -23.28 8.65 9.37
C GLY A 474 -22.73 10.07 9.37
N ILE A 475 -23.42 11.02 8.72
CA ILE A 475 -23.07 12.44 8.69
C ILE A 475 -24.26 13.24 9.21
N ASP A 476 -23.99 14.25 10.03
CA ASP A 476 -25.05 15.12 10.52
C ASP A 476 -25.71 15.88 9.37
N ASP A 477 -27.01 16.14 9.49
CA ASP A 477 -27.82 16.88 8.53
C ASP A 477 -28.31 18.21 9.14
N LEU A 478 -28.91 19.08 8.34
CA LEU A 478 -29.44 20.38 8.81
C LEU A 478 -30.94 20.46 8.63
N ILE A 479 -31.61 21.20 9.53
CA ILE A 479 -32.99 21.62 9.34
C ILE A 479 -33.14 23.15 9.50
N ILE A 480 -33.86 23.77 8.56
CA ILE A 480 -34.08 25.22 8.49
C ILE A 480 -35.58 25.51 8.36
N GLY A 481 -36.10 26.36 9.24
CA GLY A 481 -37.51 26.71 9.29
C GLY A 481 -37.83 27.99 8.51
N ALA A 482 -38.95 27.96 7.77
CA ALA A 482 -39.54 29.08 7.05
C ALA A 482 -41.05 29.15 7.34
N TYR A 483 -41.37 29.64 8.53
CA TYR A 483 -42.73 29.57 9.08
C TYR A 483 -43.79 30.39 8.33
N LEU A 484 -43.39 31.36 7.50
CA LEU A 484 -44.31 32.15 6.67
C LEU A 484 -44.45 31.63 5.25
N ALA A 485 -43.75 30.55 4.89
CA ALA A 485 -43.83 29.99 3.56
C ALA A 485 -45.24 29.49 3.22
N ASP A 486 -45.57 29.56 1.93
CA ASP A 486 -46.87 29.24 1.37
C ASP A 486 -46.87 27.90 0.58
N PRO A 487 -46.58 26.74 1.21
CA PRO A 487 -46.51 25.46 0.51
C PRO A 487 -47.85 25.14 -0.15
N ASN A 488 -47.81 24.65 -1.39
CA ASN A 488 -49.00 24.28 -2.15
C ASN A 488 -50.04 25.43 -2.29
N GLY A 489 -49.63 26.69 -2.07
CA GLY A 489 -50.50 27.87 -2.06
C GLY A 489 -51.33 28.04 -0.79
N ASN A 490 -51.02 27.31 0.28
CA ASN A 490 -51.62 27.48 1.60
C ASN A 490 -50.90 28.61 2.35
N PHE A 491 -51.60 29.73 2.53
CA PHE A 491 -51.04 30.94 3.15
C PHE A 491 -50.47 30.66 4.55
N GLU A 492 -49.20 30.98 4.76
CA GLU A 492 -48.45 30.88 6.02
C GLU A 492 -48.62 29.51 6.71
N ALA A 493 -48.68 28.44 5.93
CA ALA A 493 -48.73 27.08 6.50
C ALA A 493 -47.37 26.65 7.06
N GLY A 494 -46.28 27.23 6.56
CA GLY A 494 -44.90 26.95 6.94
C GLY A 494 -44.23 25.88 6.07
N GLN A 495 -42.93 26.03 5.83
CA GLN A 495 -42.07 25.02 5.22
C GLN A 495 -40.81 24.83 6.05
N ASP A 496 -40.29 23.61 6.01
CA ASP A 496 -39.02 23.26 6.63
C ASP A 496 -38.13 22.61 5.57
N TYR A 497 -36.84 22.91 5.61
CA TYR A 497 -35.86 22.45 4.64
C TYR A 497 -34.84 21.59 5.34
N VAL A 498 -34.78 20.31 4.97
CA VAL A 498 -33.72 19.40 5.41
C VAL A 498 -32.64 19.38 4.34
N VAL A 499 -31.40 19.65 4.72
CA VAL A 499 -30.23 19.62 3.83
C VAL A 499 -29.31 18.52 4.32
N PHE A 500 -28.98 17.56 3.44
CA PHE A 500 -28.10 16.47 3.84
C PHE A 500 -26.64 16.88 3.90
N GLY A 501 -25.92 16.33 4.88
CA GLY A 501 -24.48 16.37 4.99
C GLY A 501 -23.79 15.61 3.87
N ASN A 502 -22.52 15.94 3.65
CA ASN A 502 -21.75 15.28 2.62
C ASN A 502 -20.26 15.31 2.94
N ARG A 503 -19.68 14.13 3.15
CA ARG A 503 -18.23 13.96 3.23
C ARG A 503 -17.65 14.00 1.83
N ALA A 504 -16.51 14.66 1.67
CA ALA A 504 -15.82 14.61 0.39
C ALA A 504 -15.32 13.18 0.11
N PRO A 505 -15.27 12.72 -1.15
CA PRO A 505 -14.68 11.42 -1.45
C PRO A 505 -13.22 11.35 -0.94
N GLU A 506 -12.83 10.21 -0.38
CA GLU A 506 -11.46 9.98 0.08
C GLU A 506 -10.76 9.03 -0.89
N LEU A 507 -9.79 9.57 -1.61
CA LEU A 507 -8.92 8.80 -2.50
C LEU A 507 -7.55 8.61 -1.86
N ASP A 508 -7.12 7.37 -1.74
CA ASP A 508 -5.76 6.99 -1.34
C ASP A 508 -5.10 6.21 -2.48
N LEU A 509 -3.97 6.71 -2.98
CA LEU A 509 -3.28 6.10 -4.11
C LEU A 509 -2.38 4.92 -3.73
N ASN A 510 -2.08 4.73 -2.44
CA ASN A 510 -1.15 3.75 -1.88
C ASN A 510 -1.80 2.86 -0.79
N GLY A 511 -3.13 2.96 -0.64
CA GLY A 511 -3.93 2.00 0.11
C GLY A 511 -3.81 2.16 1.62
N ALA A 512 -3.20 1.19 2.30
CA ALA A 512 -3.08 1.19 3.77
C ALA A 512 -1.79 1.88 4.27
N ASP A 513 -0.91 2.29 3.37
CA ASP A 513 0.33 2.96 3.68
C ASP A 513 0.10 4.39 4.20
N ALA A 514 1.06 4.95 4.94
CA ALA A 514 0.89 6.26 5.55
C ALA A 514 0.82 7.41 4.52
N GLY A 515 -0.28 8.17 4.55
CA GLY A 515 -0.56 9.28 3.65
C GLY A 515 -1.14 8.80 2.32
N ILE A 516 -1.70 9.72 1.54
CA ILE A 516 -2.52 9.41 0.34
C ILE A 516 -1.75 9.46 -0.99
N ASN A 517 -0.43 9.67 -0.94
CA ASN A 517 0.38 9.93 -2.11
C ASN A 517 1.14 8.68 -2.53
N PHE A 518 1.21 8.46 -3.84
CA PHE A 518 1.97 7.36 -4.40
C PHE A 518 3.31 7.86 -4.97
N THR A 519 4.33 7.00 -4.92
CA THR A 519 5.61 7.27 -5.57
C THR A 519 5.98 6.10 -6.45
N ASN A 520 6.36 6.40 -7.69
CA ASN A 520 6.85 5.39 -8.62
C ASN A 520 7.96 5.99 -9.49
N SER A 521 8.61 5.19 -10.33
CA SER A 521 9.60 5.66 -11.30
C SER A 521 9.23 5.26 -12.72
N PHE A 522 9.49 6.15 -13.68
CA PHE A 522 9.33 5.88 -15.10
C PHE A 522 10.71 5.67 -15.73
N THR A 523 10.95 4.46 -16.24
CA THR A 523 12.20 4.07 -16.90
C THR A 523 12.04 3.87 -18.41
N GLY A 524 10.84 3.99 -18.99
CA GLY A 524 10.65 3.94 -20.45
C GLY A 524 9.48 3.10 -20.94
N LEU A 525 8.95 2.21 -20.10
CA LEU A 525 7.68 1.50 -20.33
C LEU A 525 6.52 2.23 -19.65
N ALA A 526 5.28 1.96 -20.09
CA ALA A 526 4.11 2.51 -19.39
C ALA A 526 4.11 1.99 -17.95
N VAL A 527 3.93 2.89 -16.99
CA VAL A 527 4.01 2.57 -15.56
C VAL A 527 2.71 2.96 -14.87
N ALA A 528 2.29 2.17 -13.89
CA ALA A 528 1.15 2.50 -13.05
C ALA A 528 1.43 3.79 -12.28
N VAL A 529 0.43 4.66 -12.21
CA VAL A 529 0.52 5.92 -11.47
C VAL A 529 -0.26 5.88 -10.17
N VAL A 530 -0.66 4.69 -9.73
CA VAL A 530 -1.32 4.38 -8.47
C VAL A 530 -0.90 2.98 -8.06
N ASP A 531 -1.03 2.63 -6.78
CA ASP A 531 -0.78 1.29 -6.28
C ASP A 531 -1.93 0.34 -6.68
N SER A 532 -1.61 -0.95 -6.75
CA SER A 532 -2.56 -2.05 -6.85
C SER A 532 -3.59 -2.10 -5.70
N ASN A 533 -3.24 -1.58 -4.53
CA ASN A 533 -4.07 -1.52 -3.33
C ASN A 533 -4.82 -0.17 -3.16
N LEU A 534 -4.83 0.71 -4.17
CA LEU A 534 -5.54 2.00 -4.17
C LEU A 534 -6.93 1.87 -3.53
N SER A 535 -7.22 2.76 -2.58
CA SER A 535 -8.50 2.80 -1.88
C SER A 535 -9.29 4.05 -2.26
N LEU A 536 -10.60 3.89 -2.40
CA LEU A 536 -11.51 4.97 -2.70
C LEU A 536 -12.76 4.74 -1.86
N SER A 537 -13.10 5.71 -1.03
CA SER A 537 -14.30 5.65 -0.18
C SER A 537 -15.07 6.95 -0.26
N ASP A 538 -16.36 6.87 0.00
CA ASP A 538 -17.29 8.00 -0.03
C ASP A 538 -18.57 7.60 0.75
N ASN A 539 -19.32 8.55 1.32
CA ASN A 539 -20.64 8.27 1.92
C ASN A 539 -21.71 8.11 0.83
N SER A 540 -21.48 8.67 -0.36
CA SER A 540 -22.36 8.46 -1.51
C SER A 540 -22.19 7.06 -2.12
N ASN A 541 -23.24 6.52 -2.74
CA ASN A 541 -23.16 5.23 -3.43
C ASN A 541 -22.52 5.31 -4.84
N ASN A 542 -22.38 6.52 -5.41
CA ASN A 542 -21.94 6.71 -6.79
C ASN A 542 -21.15 7.99 -6.96
N LEU A 543 -20.11 7.94 -7.80
CA LEU A 543 -19.33 9.09 -8.21
C LEU A 543 -19.74 9.54 -9.61
N VAL A 544 -19.54 10.82 -9.93
CA VAL A 544 -19.95 11.41 -11.23
C VAL A 544 -18.78 11.73 -12.15
N GLY A 545 -17.57 11.88 -11.61
CA GLY A 545 -16.37 12.16 -12.39
C GLY A 545 -15.06 12.00 -11.64
N ALA A 546 -13.96 12.06 -12.39
CA ALA A 546 -12.61 12.24 -11.84
C ALA A 546 -11.69 12.91 -12.85
N THR A 547 -10.65 13.59 -12.37
CA THR A 547 -9.58 14.14 -13.20
C THR A 547 -8.22 13.64 -12.71
N VAL A 548 -7.40 13.15 -13.65
CA VAL A 548 -5.99 12.81 -13.40
C VAL A 548 -5.11 13.74 -14.23
N THR A 549 -4.28 14.54 -13.58
CA THR A 549 -3.60 15.69 -14.21
C THR A 549 -2.11 15.63 -14.02
N ILE A 550 -1.34 15.61 -15.12
CA ILE A 550 0.09 15.90 -15.08
C ILE A 550 0.26 17.41 -14.90
N THR A 551 0.56 17.87 -13.68
CA THR A 551 0.59 19.30 -13.35
C THR A 551 1.78 20.03 -13.98
N ASN A 552 2.84 19.28 -14.30
CA ASN A 552 4.10 19.81 -14.79
C ASN A 552 4.58 19.12 -16.09
N LEU A 553 3.74 19.08 -17.13
CA LEU A 553 4.13 18.59 -18.47
C LEU A 553 5.48 19.19 -18.94
N GLN A 554 6.47 18.33 -19.27
CA GLN A 554 7.80 18.75 -19.71
C GLN A 554 8.09 18.39 -21.18
N ASP A 555 7.56 17.27 -21.68
CA ASP A 555 7.79 16.74 -23.02
C ASP A 555 6.55 16.91 -23.93
N GLY A 556 5.52 17.59 -23.44
CA GLY A 556 4.33 17.99 -24.20
C GLY A 556 3.55 16.78 -24.71
N ALA A 557 3.24 16.76 -26.02
CA ALA A 557 2.42 15.70 -26.63
C ALA A 557 3.06 14.30 -26.61
N ALA A 558 4.33 14.18 -26.19
CA ALA A 558 4.97 12.89 -25.99
C ALA A 558 4.47 12.17 -24.71
N GLU A 559 3.84 12.91 -23.79
CA GLU A 559 3.35 12.41 -22.50
C GLU A 559 1.85 12.17 -22.55
N PHE A 560 1.41 11.01 -22.07
CA PHE A 560 0.00 10.71 -21.97
C PHE A 560 -0.35 9.80 -20.81
N LEU A 561 -1.57 10.01 -20.31
CA LEU A 561 -2.24 9.16 -19.34
C LEU A 561 -3.31 8.34 -20.05
N SER A 562 -3.51 7.10 -19.60
CA SER A 562 -4.60 6.23 -20.06
C SER A 562 -5.13 5.38 -18.92
N ALA A 563 -6.43 5.07 -18.97
CA ALA A 563 -7.13 4.17 -18.05
C ALA A 563 -8.03 3.22 -18.85
N ASP A 564 -8.26 2.01 -18.33
CA ASP A 564 -9.18 1.01 -18.88
C ASP A 564 -10.58 1.21 -18.28
N THR A 565 -11.56 1.52 -19.14
CA THR A 565 -12.96 1.70 -18.73
C THR A 565 -13.85 0.49 -19.06
N THR A 566 -13.26 -0.63 -19.47
CA THR A 566 -14.00 -1.82 -19.89
C THR A 566 -14.90 -2.35 -18.77
N GLY A 567 -16.18 -2.49 -19.07
CA GLY A 567 -17.18 -3.01 -18.13
C GLY A 567 -17.90 -1.95 -17.28
N THR A 568 -17.58 -0.66 -17.45
CA THR A 568 -18.17 0.46 -16.67
C THR A 568 -18.99 1.42 -17.55
N ASN A 569 -19.72 2.35 -16.92
CA ASN A 569 -20.38 3.49 -17.58
C ASN A 569 -19.48 4.73 -17.71
N ILE A 570 -18.21 4.61 -17.33
CA ILE A 570 -17.24 5.71 -17.29
C ILE A 570 -16.59 5.89 -18.66
N THR A 571 -16.43 7.14 -19.09
CA THR A 571 -15.70 7.49 -20.32
C THR A 571 -14.42 8.22 -19.98
N ALA A 572 -13.30 7.80 -20.58
CA ALA A 572 -11.98 8.42 -20.40
C ALA A 572 -11.58 9.26 -21.63
N THR A 573 -11.10 10.49 -21.41
CA THR A 573 -10.60 11.37 -22.48
C THR A 573 -9.35 12.13 -22.02
N TYR A 574 -8.21 11.91 -22.69
CA TYR A 574 -6.95 12.61 -22.40
C TYR A 574 -6.71 13.81 -23.32
N ASN A 575 -6.38 14.95 -22.73
CA ASN A 575 -5.98 16.17 -23.44
C ASN A 575 -4.47 16.42 -23.32
N SER A 576 -3.73 15.98 -24.35
CA SER A 576 -2.27 16.15 -24.44
C SER A 576 -1.74 17.60 -24.38
N ALA A 577 -2.59 18.61 -24.58
CA ALA A 577 -2.17 20.01 -24.48
C ALA A 577 -2.20 20.52 -23.02
N THR A 578 -3.05 19.93 -22.17
CA THR A 578 -3.23 20.34 -20.77
C THR A 578 -2.75 19.30 -19.78
N GLY A 579 -2.48 18.06 -20.21
CA GLY A 579 -2.02 16.97 -19.33
C GLY A 579 -3.14 16.32 -18.53
N VAL A 580 -4.41 16.61 -18.87
CA VAL A 580 -5.59 16.20 -18.09
C VAL A 580 -6.24 14.99 -18.75
N LEU A 581 -6.37 13.90 -18.00
CA LEU A 581 -7.27 12.79 -18.26
C LEU A 581 -8.58 13.04 -17.51
N THR A 582 -9.68 13.22 -18.25
CA THR A 582 -11.02 13.37 -17.67
C THR A 582 -11.76 12.03 -17.75
N LEU A 583 -12.22 11.57 -16.59
CA LEU A 583 -13.14 10.45 -16.41
C LEU A 583 -14.51 11.03 -16.08
N PHE A 584 -15.56 10.64 -16.82
CA PHE A 584 -16.91 11.16 -16.56
C PHE A 584 -17.99 10.10 -16.80
N GLY A 585 -19.02 10.14 -15.97
CA GLY A 585 -20.18 9.24 -15.99
C GLY A 585 -20.55 8.78 -14.59
N THR A 586 -21.84 8.81 -14.23
CA THR A 586 -22.30 8.33 -12.92
C THR A 586 -22.14 6.82 -12.81
N ASP A 587 -21.35 6.35 -11.86
CA ASP A 587 -21.12 4.92 -11.61
C ASP A 587 -20.68 4.65 -10.16
N THR A 588 -20.66 3.39 -9.75
CA THR A 588 -20.32 2.96 -8.39
C THR A 588 -18.86 3.27 -8.02
N ILE A 589 -18.58 3.40 -6.71
CA ILE A 589 -17.22 3.57 -6.17
C ILE A 589 -16.28 2.48 -6.70
N ALA A 590 -16.69 1.22 -6.65
CA ALA A 590 -15.87 0.09 -7.11
C ALA A 590 -15.46 0.20 -8.59
N ASN A 591 -16.35 0.71 -9.45
CA ASN A 591 -16.03 0.95 -10.86
C ASN A 591 -15.05 2.11 -11.03
N TYR A 592 -15.19 3.20 -10.26
CA TYR A 592 -14.20 4.28 -10.28
C TYR A 592 -12.85 3.85 -9.73
N GLN A 593 -12.83 3.06 -8.66
CA GLN A 593 -11.61 2.47 -8.09
C GLN A 593 -10.92 1.56 -9.10
N GLN A 594 -11.66 0.70 -9.81
CA GLN A 594 -11.13 -0.13 -10.90
C GLN A 594 -10.51 0.72 -12.02
N VAL A 595 -11.21 1.75 -12.49
CA VAL A 595 -10.73 2.60 -13.59
C VAL A 595 -9.49 3.39 -13.15
N LEU A 596 -9.51 4.01 -11.97
CA LEU A 596 -8.38 4.75 -11.43
C LEU A 596 -7.16 3.84 -11.22
N GLY A 597 -7.38 2.64 -10.66
CA GLY A 597 -6.38 1.57 -10.48
C GLY A 597 -5.68 1.14 -11.77
N SER A 598 -6.33 1.30 -12.92
CA SER A 598 -5.75 0.98 -14.24
C SER A 598 -4.96 2.13 -14.87
N THR A 599 -4.86 3.27 -14.20
CA THR A 599 -4.26 4.48 -14.79
C THR A 599 -2.75 4.32 -14.94
N THR A 600 -2.24 4.60 -16.14
CA THR A 600 -0.81 4.50 -16.47
C THR A 600 -0.28 5.78 -17.08
N TYR A 601 0.98 6.12 -16.78
CA TYR A 601 1.76 7.15 -17.44
C TYR A 601 2.67 6.55 -18.51
N LYS A 602 2.78 7.23 -19.65
CA LYS A 602 3.74 6.90 -20.70
C LYS A 602 4.34 8.16 -21.31
N ASN A 603 5.64 8.10 -21.60
CA ASN A 603 6.37 9.12 -22.35
C ASN A 603 7.03 8.51 -23.59
N THR A 604 6.80 9.12 -24.76
CA THR A 604 7.33 8.67 -26.06
C THR A 604 8.50 9.50 -26.58
N ALA A 605 9.02 10.44 -25.78
CA ALA A 605 10.20 11.21 -26.12
C ALA A 605 11.44 10.30 -26.16
N SER A 606 12.26 10.44 -27.21
CA SER A 606 13.53 9.70 -27.33
C SER A 606 14.56 10.04 -26.25
N THR A 607 14.37 11.18 -25.58
CA THR A 607 15.17 11.66 -24.45
C THR A 607 14.20 12.36 -23.49
N PRO A 608 13.50 11.62 -22.61
CA PRO A 608 12.57 12.22 -21.65
C PRO A 608 13.25 13.30 -20.80
N ASN A 609 12.52 14.36 -20.48
CA ASN A 609 13.00 15.35 -19.52
C ASN A 609 13.01 14.73 -18.11
N MET A 610 14.18 14.75 -17.49
CA MET A 610 14.50 14.14 -16.18
C MET A 610 13.83 14.77 -14.95
N THR A 611 12.99 15.79 -15.13
CA THR A 611 12.25 16.38 -14.01
C THR A 611 11.15 15.42 -13.59
N ASP A 612 11.02 15.10 -12.30
CA ASP A 612 9.93 14.24 -11.82
C ASP A 612 8.56 14.78 -12.26
N ARG A 613 7.61 13.89 -12.55
CA ARG A 613 6.24 14.28 -12.84
C ARG A 613 5.42 14.24 -11.57
N ILE A 614 4.59 15.27 -11.42
CA ILE A 614 3.58 15.33 -10.36
C ILE A 614 2.24 15.12 -11.04
N ILE A 615 1.54 14.07 -10.62
CA ILE A 615 0.25 13.68 -11.18
C ILE A 615 -0.79 13.81 -10.09
N GLU A 616 -1.73 14.74 -10.24
CA GLU A 616 -2.80 15.00 -9.27
C GLU A 616 -4.05 14.21 -9.64
N PHE A 617 -4.73 13.67 -8.62
CA PHE A 617 -5.99 12.96 -8.74
C PHE A 617 -7.07 13.69 -7.96
N ILE A 618 -8.22 13.91 -8.59
CA ILE A 618 -9.40 14.49 -7.95
C ILE A 618 -10.61 13.67 -8.40
N VAL A 619 -11.40 13.20 -7.45
CA VAL A 619 -12.65 12.46 -7.67
C VAL A 619 -13.83 13.34 -7.25
N ASP A 620 -14.97 13.21 -7.94
CA ASP A 620 -16.14 14.06 -7.76
C ASP A 620 -17.39 13.17 -7.60
N ASP A 621 -18.10 13.33 -6.48
CA ASP A 621 -19.39 12.68 -6.18
C ASP A 621 -20.60 13.50 -6.68
N GLY A 622 -20.35 14.73 -7.17
CA GLY A 622 -21.35 15.69 -7.62
C GLY A 622 -21.72 16.74 -6.56
N ALA A 623 -21.32 16.54 -5.31
CA ALA A 623 -21.50 17.43 -4.18
C ALA A 623 -20.18 18.05 -3.70
N ALA A 624 -19.08 17.29 -3.71
CA ALA A 624 -17.74 17.64 -3.28
C ALA A 624 -16.65 16.95 -4.12
N ASN A 625 -15.45 17.56 -4.11
CA ASN A 625 -14.26 16.97 -4.71
C ASN A 625 -13.41 16.29 -3.65
N SER A 626 -12.69 15.24 -4.03
CA SER A 626 -11.90 14.44 -3.11
C SER A 626 -10.73 15.18 -2.48
N ASN A 627 -10.35 14.73 -1.28
CA ASN A 627 -9.16 15.15 -0.55
C ASN A 627 -8.97 16.69 -0.50
N THR A 628 -10.01 17.40 -0.09
CA THR A 628 -10.07 18.88 -0.06
C THR A 628 -8.94 19.53 0.75
N ASN A 629 -8.39 18.83 1.75
CA ASN A 629 -7.26 19.26 2.57
C ASN A 629 -5.88 19.03 1.92
N GLN A 630 -5.71 17.93 1.18
CA GLN A 630 -4.47 17.57 0.48
C GLN A 630 -4.82 16.76 -0.76
N VAL A 631 -4.53 17.25 -1.96
CA VAL A 631 -4.79 16.48 -3.18
C VAL A 631 -3.90 15.24 -3.22
N ALA A 632 -4.48 14.09 -3.54
CA ALA A 632 -3.76 12.84 -3.77
C ALA A 632 -2.83 12.99 -4.98
N THR A 633 -1.53 12.80 -4.78
CA THR A 633 -0.52 12.98 -5.84
C THR A 633 0.34 11.76 -6.03
N THR A 634 0.69 11.50 -7.28
CA THR A 634 1.76 10.61 -7.64
C THR A 634 3.00 11.41 -8.00
N THR A 635 4.09 11.19 -7.25
CA THR A 635 5.42 11.66 -7.66
C THR A 635 6.07 10.56 -8.47
N LEU A 636 6.18 10.80 -9.78
CA LEU A 636 6.79 9.88 -10.71
C LEU A 636 8.21 10.33 -11.02
N ALA A 637 9.19 9.68 -10.41
CA ALA A 637 10.60 9.93 -10.66
C ALA A 637 10.90 9.61 -12.14
N ILE A 638 11.31 10.63 -12.92
CA ILE A 638 11.75 10.38 -14.29
C ILE A 638 13.21 10.03 -14.21
N GLU A 639 13.46 8.74 -14.05
CA GLU A 639 14.81 8.23 -13.97
C GLU A 639 15.42 8.18 -15.37
N PRO A 640 16.75 8.37 -15.50
CA PRO A 640 17.38 7.98 -16.74
C PRO A 640 17.07 6.48 -16.87
N ASN A 641 17.12 5.92 -18.07
CA ASN A 641 17.23 4.47 -18.17
C ASN A 641 18.53 4.04 -17.44
N ILE A 642 18.46 3.89 -16.12
CA ILE A 642 19.48 3.41 -15.21
C ILE A 642 18.88 2.12 -14.68
N THR A 643 18.98 1.10 -15.53
CA THR A 643 18.84 -0.26 -15.07
C THR A 643 19.88 -0.48 -13.98
N ASN A 644 19.46 -0.90 -12.78
CA ASN A 644 20.36 -1.50 -11.80
C ASN A 644 20.69 -2.96 -12.19
N SER A 645 20.48 -3.33 -13.45
CA SER A 645 20.99 -4.55 -14.06
C SER A 645 22.51 -4.58 -14.23
N ILE A 646 23.29 -3.69 -13.61
CA ILE A 646 24.75 -3.71 -13.79
C ILE A 646 25.44 -4.01 -12.47
N PHE A 647 25.80 -5.28 -12.27
CA PHE A 647 26.71 -5.71 -11.23
C PHE A 647 28.16 -5.40 -11.66
N LYS A 648 28.89 -4.69 -10.80
CA LYS A 648 30.26 -4.27 -11.08
C LYS A 648 31.24 -5.25 -10.44
N LEU A 649 31.91 -6.08 -11.23
CA LEU A 649 32.93 -7.03 -10.76
C LEU A 649 34.02 -6.38 -9.88
N SER A 650 34.30 -5.09 -10.07
CA SER A 650 35.19 -4.29 -9.19
C SER A 650 34.72 -4.11 -7.74
N LYS A 651 33.49 -4.55 -7.41
CA LYS A 651 32.85 -4.41 -6.09
C LYS A 651 32.81 -5.71 -5.28
N LEU A 652 33.36 -6.80 -5.83
CA LEU A 652 33.53 -8.05 -5.10
C LEU A 652 34.34 -7.82 -3.83
N ASN A 653 33.80 -8.26 -2.69
CA ASN A 653 34.30 -7.92 -1.37
C ASN A 653 34.48 -9.12 -0.42
N GLY A 654 34.17 -10.34 -0.88
CA GLY A 654 34.23 -11.57 -0.10
C GLY A 654 32.87 -12.03 0.43
N ASN A 655 31.90 -11.13 0.54
CA ASN A 655 30.53 -11.44 0.94
C ASN A 655 29.60 -11.59 -0.26
N ASN A 656 29.89 -10.93 -1.39
CA ASN A 656 29.12 -11.03 -2.64
C ASN A 656 29.92 -11.71 -3.76
N GLY A 657 30.88 -12.54 -3.38
CA GLY A 657 31.87 -13.16 -4.26
C GLY A 657 33.28 -12.55 -4.13
N PHE A 658 34.21 -13.09 -4.91
CA PHE A 658 35.65 -12.80 -4.77
C PHE A 658 36.41 -12.93 -6.09
N ILE A 659 37.64 -12.38 -6.11
CA ILE A 659 38.51 -12.36 -7.29
C ILE A 659 39.66 -13.35 -7.12
N LEU A 660 39.85 -14.25 -8.09
CA LEU A 660 40.97 -15.18 -8.18
C LEU A 660 42.06 -14.61 -9.09
N ASN A 661 43.24 -14.31 -8.52
CA ASN A 661 44.35 -13.72 -9.27
C ASN A 661 45.30 -14.78 -9.81
N GLY A 662 45.55 -14.74 -11.13
CA GLY A 662 46.63 -15.49 -11.77
C GLY A 662 48.03 -15.08 -11.28
N LEU A 663 48.98 -16.01 -11.38
CA LEU A 663 50.26 -15.91 -10.69
C LEU A 663 51.36 -15.21 -11.49
N ALA A 664 51.65 -15.68 -12.71
CA ALA A 664 52.74 -15.17 -13.51
C ALA A 664 52.28 -14.59 -14.86
N ARG A 665 53.13 -13.74 -15.42
CA ARG A 665 52.87 -13.05 -16.69
C ARG A 665 52.65 -14.08 -17.80
N ASP A 666 51.63 -13.85 -18.61
CA ASP A 666 51.25 -14.66 -19.77
C ASP A 666 50.73 -16.08 -19.45
N ASP A 667 50.42 -16.40 -18.18
CA ASP A 667 49.90 -17.73 -17.77
C ASP A 667 48.49 -18.01 -18.30
N TRP A 668 47.70 -16.96 -18.55
CA TRP A 668 46.31 -17.03 -19.02
C TRP A 668 45.38 -17.80 -18.05
N SER A 669 45.50 -17.56 -16.74
CA SER A 669 44.53 -18.06 -15.75
C SER A 669 43.13 -17.52 -16.06
N GLY A 670 42.08 -18.31 -15.82
CA GLY A 670 40.71 -17.91 -16.17
C GLY A 670 40.43 -18.01 -17.67
N ARG A 671 41.26 -18.74 -18.44
CA ARG A 671 40.95 -19.05 -19.84
C ARG A 671 39.79 -20.04 -19.97
N SER A 672 39.73 -21.00 -19.05
CA SER A 672 38.62 -21.93 -18.90
C SER A 672 38.32 -21.98 -17.41
N VAL A 673 37.04 -21.90 -17.06
CA VAL A 673 36.54 -21.98 -15.69
C VAL A 673 35.34 -22.91 -15.67
N SER A 674 35.16 -23.63 -14.58
CA SER A 674 34.01 -24.51 -14.35
C SER A 674 33.90 -24.82 -12.85
N SER A 675 32.71 -25.23 -12.39
CA SER A 675 32.61 -26.00 -11.16
C SER A 675 33.45 -27.28 -11.28
N ALA A 676 34.06 -27.67 -10.17
CA ALA A 676 34.77 -28.93 -9.99
C ALA A 676 33.87 -30.01 -9.37
N GLY A 677 32.64 -29.68 -8.98
CA GLY A 677 31.85 -30.49 -8.05
C GLY A 677 32.54 -30.56 -6.68
N ASP A 678 32.09 -31.47 -5.82
CA ASP A 678 32.72 -31.75 -4.52
C ASP A 678 33.89 -32.73 -4.69
N ILE A 679 35.05 -32.23 -5.17
CA ILE A 679 36.25 -33.06 -5.43
C ILE A 679 36.91 -33.55 -4.13
N ASN A 680 36.53 -32.97 -3.00
CA ASN A 680 37.15 -33.21 -1.69
C ASN A 680 36.24 -33.98 -0.71
N GLY A 681 34.96 -34.18 -1.05
CA GLY A 681 33.98 -34.96 -0.30
C GLY A 681 33.46 -34.26 0.97
N ASP A 682 33.46 -32.93 1.03
CA ASP A 682 32.97 -32.16 2.18
C ASP A 682 31.54 -31.62 2.01
N GLY A 683 30.92 -31.87 0.87
CA GLY A 683 29.55 -31.52 0.51
C GLY A 683 29.37 -30.08 0.05
N ILE A 684 30.45 -29.37 -0.29
CA ILE A 684 30.43 -28.03 -0.87
C ILE A 684 31.09 -28.13 -2.25
N ASP A 685 30.53 -27.47 -3.25
CA ASP A 685 31.13 -27.47 -4.59
C ASP A 685 32.50 -26.78 -4.57
N ASP A 686 33.40 -27.21 -5.45
CA ASP A 686 34.73 -26.66 -5.61
C ASP A 686 34.88 -25.99 -6.99
N LEU A 687 35.99 -25.26 -7.23
CA LEU A 687 36.25 -24.60 -8.53
C LEU A 687 37.47 -25.14 -9.23
N ILE A 688 37.44 -25.22 -10.57
CA ILE A 688 38.61 -25.45 -11.41
C ILE A 688 38.86 -24.32 -12.41
N ILE A 689 40.12 -23.84 -12.44
CA ILE A 689 40.56 -22.72 -13.27
C ILE A 689 41.77 -23.12 -14.11
N GLY A 690 41.63 -23.07 -15.43
CA GLY A 690 42.69 -23.37 -16.40
C GLY A 690 43.62 -22.18 -16.68
N ALA A 691 44.92 -22.42 -16.61
CA ALA A 691 46.02 -21.51 -16.96
C ALA A 691 46.93 -22.14 -18.00
N SER A 692 46.42 -22.22 -19.24
CA SER A 692 46.99 -23.05 -20.30
C SER A 692 48.37 -22.65 -20.79
N ARG A 693 48.86 -21.47 -20.42
CA ARG A 693 50.18 -20.97 -20.82
C ARG A 693 51.21 -20.92 -19.69
N ALA A 694 50.85 -21.39 -18.51
CA ALA A 694 51.75 -21.40 -17.37
C ALA A 694 53.09 -22.10 -17.67
N ASP A 695 54.18 -21.44 -17.30
CA ASP A 695 55.56 -21.87 -17.52
C ASP A 695 56.09 -22.67 -16.32
N LEU A 696 56.01 -24.00 -16.38
CA LEU A 696 56.43 -24.87 -15.28
C LEU A 696 57.91 -25.27 -15.41
N ASN A 697 58.75 -24.92 -14.43
CA ASN A 697 60.15 -25.37 -14.32
C ASN A 697 61.02 -25.14 -15.58
N GLY A 698 60.68 -24.14 -16.41
CA GLY A 698 61.36 -23.83 -17.66
C GLY A 698 60.79 -24.54 -18.91
N ASN A 699 59.73 -25.34 -18.76
CA ASN A 699 58.91 -25.84 -19.85
C ASN A 699 57.87 -24.79 -20.23
N SER A 700 58.08 -24.12 -21.36
CA SER A 700 57.19 -23.06 -21.80
C SER A 700 55.80 -23.60 -22.16
N SER A 701 54.74 -23.00 -21.60
CA SER A 701 53.34 -23.38 -21.85
C SER A 701 53.09 -24.88 -21.65
N ALA A 702 53.66 -25.45 -20.59
CA ALA A 702 53.23 -26.78 -20.13
C ALA A 702 51.79 -26.74 -19.63
N GLY A 703 51.38 -25.59 -19.07
CA GLY A 703 50.05 -25.34 -18.57
C GLY A 703 49.87 -25.83 -17.13
N GLN A 704 48.94 -25.19 -16.42
CA GLN A 704 48.53 -25.55 -15.07
C GLN A 704 47.00 -25.40 -14.96
N SER A 705 46.42 -26.08 -13.99
CA SER A 705 45.07 -25.78 -13.50
C SER A 705 45.12 -25.58 -11.99
N TYR A 706 44.23 -24.74 -11.48
CA TYR A 706 44.08 -24.46 -10.06
C TYR A 706 42.74 -24.99 -9.61
N VAL A 707 42.74 -25.79 -8.55
CA VAL A 707 41.54 -26.22 -7.85
C VAL A 707 41.44 -25.41 -6.57
N VAL A 708 40.30 -24.77 -6.33
CA VAL A 708 40.02 -23.98 -5.12
C VAL A 708 38.86 -24.64 -4.42
N PHE A 709 39.05 -24.99 -3.14
CA PHE A 709 37.97 -25.63 -2.40
C PHE A 709 36.92 -24.64 -1.92
N GLY A 710 35.67 -25.08 -1.92
CA GLY A 710 34.53 -24.42 -1.31
C GLY A 710 34.67 -24.24 0.18
N SER A 711 33.95 -23.27 0.72
CA SER A 711 34.07 -22.94 2.15
C SER A 711 32.89 -22.13 2.68
N SER A 712 32.14 -22.76 3.58
CA SER A 712 31.15 -22.11 4.47
C SER A 712 31.73 -21.12 5.47
N ASN A 713 33.07 -21.05 5.60
CA ASN A 713 33.72 -19.99 6.40
C ASN A 713 33.91 -18.68 5.62
N GLY A 714 33.42 -18.62 4.37
CA GLY A 714 33.52 -17.46 3.49
C GLY A 714 34.90 -17.24 2.86
N PHE A 715 34.97 -16.27 1.95
CA PHE A 715 36.17 -15.94 1.18
C PHE A 715 36.60 -14.49 1.41
N SER A 716 37.90 -14.23 1.29
CA SER A 716 38.37 -12.84 1.19
C SER A 716 38.07 -12.27 -0.20
N ALA A 717 37.78 -10.96 -0.30
CA ALA A 717 37.55 -10.23 -1.56
C ALA A 717 38.50 -10.58 -2.72
N SER A 718 39.75 -10.92 -2.40
CA SER A 718 40.73 -11.37 -3.38
C SER A 718 41.49 -12.57 -2.85
N PHE A 719 41.42 -13.67 -3.59
CA PHE A 719 42.09 -14.93 -3.30
C PHE A 719 43.36 -15.07 -4.16
N ASP A 720 44.49 -15.30 -3.51
CA ASP A 720 45.79 -15.48 -4.16
C ASP A 720 46.05 -16.98 -4.38
N LEU A 721 46.06 -17.41 -5.65
CA LEU A 721 46.25 -18.81 -6.05
C LEU A 721 47.60 -19.40 -5.59
N SER A 722 48.56 -18.58 -5.16
CA SER A 722 49.85 -19.06 -4.64
C SER A 722 49.75 -19.58 -3.20
N THR A 723 48.61 -19.36 -2.56
CA THR A 723 48.32 -19.79 -1.18
C THR A 723 47.70 -21.17 -1.10
N LEU A 724 47.44 -21.83 -2.23
CA LEU A 724 46.95 -23.21 -2.28
C LEU A 724 47.94 -24.16 -1.61
N ASP A 725 47.48 -24.86 -0.56
CA ASP A 725 48.33 -25.69 0.29
C ASP A 725 47.87 -27.14 0.46
N GLY A 726 46.77 -27.50 -0.21
CA GLY A 726 46.11 -28.81 -0.11
C GLY A 726 44.94 -28.84 0.88
N THR A 727 44.75 -27.79 1.69
CA THR A 727 43.60 -27.64 2.59
C THR A 727 42.56 -26.65 2.11
N ASN A 728 42.93 -25.74 1.21
CA ASN A 728 42.08 -24.73 0.57
C ASN A 728 42.08 -24.87 -0.97
N GLY A 729 42.47 -26.05 -1.46
CA GLY A 729 42.68 -26.37 -2.87
C GLY A 729 44.14 -26.70 -3.20
N PHE A 730 44.42 -26.95 -4.47
CA PHE A 730 45.72 -27.44 -4.94
C PHE A 730 45.99 -27.09 -6.42
N ILE A 731 47.26 -27.24 -6.84
CA ILE A 731 47.71 -26.92 -8.19
C ILE A 731 47.96 -28.21 -8.99
N LEU A 732 47.33 -28.32 -10.16
CA LEU A 732 47.56 -29.37 -11.15
C LEU A 732 48.62 -28.93 -12.16
N ASN A 733 49.74 -29.65 -12.21
CA ASN A 733 50.87 -29.32 -13.06
C ASN A 733 50.85 -30.10 -14.38
N GLY A 734 50.87 -29.38 -15.51
CA GLY A 734 51.10 -29.95 -16.84
C GLY A 734 52.48 -30.60 -17.00
N ILE A 735 52.60 -31.47 -18.00
CA ILE A 735 53.72 -32.41 -18.12
C ILE A 735 54.84 -31.84 -19.01
N ASN A 736 54.60 -31.67 -20.31
CA ASN A 736 55.63 -31.24 -21.27
C ASN A 736 55.40 -29.83 -21.79
N ALA A 737 56.46 -29.20 -22.29
CA ALA A 737 56.37 -27.88 -22.91
C ALA A 737 55.44 -27.91 -24.13
N SER A 738 54.58 -26.90 -24.26
CA SER A 738 53.58 -26.73 -25.33
C SER A 738 52.39 -27.70 -25.31
N ASP A 739 52.21 -28.50 -24.25
CA ASP A 739 51.02 -29.35 -24.09
C ASP A 739 49.76 -28.48 -23.86
N ASN A 740 49.93 -27.30 -23.25
CA ASN A 740 48.87 -26.36 -22.86
C ASN A 740 47.79 -27.01 -21.96
N SER A 741 48.21 -27.79 -20.94
CA SER A 741 47.27 -28.33 -19.95
C SER A 741 46.46 -27.22 -19.27
N GLY A 742 45.18 -27.46 -18.98
CA GLY A 742 44.25 -26.42 -18.53
C GLY A 742 43.72 -25.57 -19.68
N TYR A 743 43.77 -26.08 -20.93
CA TYR A 743 43.15 -25.41 -22.08
C TYR A 743 41.63 -25.37 -21.92
N SER A 744 41.04 -26.49 -21.53
CA SER A 744 39.64 -26.63 -21.12
C SER A 744 39.63 -27.45 -19.83
N VAL A 745 38.78 -27.07 -18.90
CA VAL A 745 38.60 -27.74 -17.59
C VAL A 745 37.11 -27.87 -17.30
N SER A 746 36.72 -28.94 -16.63
CA SER A 746 35.35 -29.21 -16.18
C SER A 746 35.37 -30.25 -15.07
N SER A 747 34.28 -30.34 -14.28
CA SER A 747 33.97 -31.55 -13.54
C SER A 747 33.83 -32.74 -14.50
N ALA A 748 34.25 -33.91 -14.02
CA ALA A 748 34.04 -35.19 -14.68
C ALA A 748 32.81 -35.94 -14.12
N GLY A 749 32.15 -35.39 -13.09
CA GLY A 749 31.23 -36.15 -12.24
C GLY A 749 31.96 -37.29 -11.50
N ASP A 750 31.22 -38.21 -10.90
CA ASP A 750 31.78 -39.41 -10.25
C ASP A 750 31.98 -40.54 -11.26
N ILE A 751 33.04 -40.42 -12.08
CA ILE A 751 33.34 -41.40 -13.13
C ILE A 751 33.81 -42.76 -12.57
N ASN A 752 34.24 -42.79 -11.32
CA ASN A 752 34.81 -43.98 -10.68
C ASN A 752 33.85 -44.68 -9.68
N ASN A 753 32.68 -44.07 -9.43
CA ASN A 753 31.62 -44.52 -8.53
C ASN A 753 32.10 -44.69 -7.08
N ASP A 754 32.82 -43.69 -6.56
CA ASP A 754 33.20 -43.61 -5.14
C ASP A 754 32.43 -42.55 -4.33
N GLY A 755 31.51 -41.85 -4.99
CA GLY A 755 30.62 -40.84 -4.43
C GLY A 755 31.27 -39.47 -4.25
N ILE A 756 32.39 -39.21 -4.94
CA ILE A 756 33.11 -37.93 -4.93
C ILE A 756 33.28 -37.52 -6.39
N ASP A 757 33.05 -36.25 -6.69
CA ASP A 757 33.23 -35.76 -8.06
C ASP A 757 34.69 -35.85 -8.47
N ASP A 758 34.94 -36.02 -9.78
CA ASP A 758 36.26 -36.11 -10.38
C ASP A 758 36.50 -34.90 -11.31
N LEU A 759 37.73 -34.73 -11.82
CA LEU A 759 38.09 -33.61 -12.72
C LEU A 759 38.53 -34.10 -14.09
N ILE A 760 38.19 -33.36 -15.14
CA ILE A 760 38.79 -33.51 -16.48
C ILE A 760 39.51 -32.24 -16.96
N ILE A 761 40.73 -32.42 -17.45
CA ILE A 761 41.62 -31.34 -17.90
C ILE A 761 42.11 -31.62 -19.32
N GLY A 762 41.78 -30.74 -20.26
CA GLY A 762 42.22 -30.80 -21.65
C GLY A 762 43.61 -30.17 -21.87
N ALA A 763 44.46 -30.91 -22.59
CA ALA A 763 45.79 -30.49 -23.05
C ALA A 763 45.90 -30.67 -24.57
N SER A 764 45.15 -29.85 -25.30
CA SER A 764 45.02 -29.97 -26.76
C SER A 764 46.32 -29.86 -27.57
N GLY A 765 47.38 -29.29 -26.98
CA GLY A 765 48.69 -29.19 -27.61
C GLY A 765 49.59 -30.41 -27.46
N ALA A 766 49.21 -31.38 -26.60
CA ALA A 766 50.05 -32.51 -26.27
C ALA A 766 50.33 -33.43 -27.48
N ASP A 767 51.47 -34.13 -27.40
CA ASP A 767 52.01 -34.98 -28.47
C ASP A 767 52.01 -36.48 -28.07
N PRO A 768 50.86 -37.10 -27.69
CA PRO A 768 50.81 -38.48 -27.24
C PRO A 768 51.32 -39.41 -28.32
N ASN A 769 52.07 -40.44 -27.91
CA ASN A 769 52.68 -41.40 -28.83
C ASN A 769 53.58 -40.77 -29.93
N GLY A 770 54.01 -39.52 -29.75
CA GLY A 770 54.79 -38.75 -30.72
C GLY A 770 53.97 -38.13 -31.87
N ASN A 771 52.64 -38.16 -31.78
CA ASN A 771 51.75 -37.55 -32.76
C ASN A 771 51.52 -36.07 -32.41
N SER A 772 52.12 -35.18 -33.20
CA SER A 772 52.10 -33.76 -32.88
C SER A 772 50.67 -33.18 -32.81
N ARG A 773 50.31 -32.56 -31.69
CA ARG A 773 48.98 -31.96 -31.44
C ARG A 773 47.83 -32.95 -31.65
N ALA A 774 48.07 -34.21 -31.31
CA ALA A 774 46.96 -35.16 -31.21
C ALA A 774 46.09 -34.83 -29.98
N GLY A 775 46.69 -34.23 -28.95
CA GLY A 775 46.02 -33.78 -27.74
C GLY A 775 45.88 -34.89 -26.71
N GLU A 776 45.94 -34.52 -25.43
CA GLU A 776 45.70 -35.40 -24.28
C GLU A 776 44.59 -34.79 -23.42
N SER A 777 43.89 -35.62 -22.67
CA SER A 777 43.06 -35.18 -21.54
C SER A 777 43.46 -35.97 -20.29
N TYR A 778 43.37 -35.34 -19.14
CA TYR A 778 43.74 -35.93 -17.85
C TYR A 778 42.51 -35.98 -16.98
N VAL A 779 42.20 -37.17 -16.47
CA VAL A 779 41.18 -37.38 -15.46
C VAL A 779 41.88 -37.51 -14.12
N VAL A 780 41.45 -36.75 -13.11
CA VAL A 780 42.00 -36.77 -11.75
C VAL A 780 40.86 -37.14 -10.82
N PHE A 781 41.04 -38.20 -10.03
CA PHE A 781 39.99 -38.63 -9.11
C PHE A 781 39.92 -37.78 -7.85
N GLY A 782 38.71 -37.56 -7.37
CA GLY A 782 38.36 -36.98 -6.08
C GLY A 782 38.88 -37.79 -4.92
N SER A 783 39.01 -37.13 -3.78
CA SER A 783 39.56 -37.79 -2.60
C SER A 783 39.23 -37.06 -1.29
N SER A 784 38.41 -37.71 -0.48
CA SER A 784 38.18 -37.39 0.94
C SER A 784 39.42 -37.54 1.84
N ASN A 785 40.51 -38.14 1.34
CA ASN A 785 41.78 -38.18 2.06
C ASN A 785 42.60 -36.88 1.92
N GLY A 786 42.08 -35.89 1.17
CA GLY A 786 42.71 -34.61 0.88
C GLY A 786 43.83 -34.68 -0.17
N PHE A 787 44.26 -33.52 -0.63
CA PHE A 787 45.27 -33.35 -1.67
C PHE A 787 46.54 -32.70 -1.13
N SER A 788 47.68 -32.93 -1.80
CA SER A 788 48.86 -32.10 -1.57
C SER A 788 48.72 -30.78 -2.33
N ALA A 789 49.31 -29.70 -1.81
CA ALA A 789 49.38 -28.37 -2.45
C ALA A 789 49.68 -28.37 -3.96
N SER A 790 50.41 -29.38 -4.44
CA SER A 790 50.69 -29.56 -5.85
C SER A 790 50.57 -31.04 -6.23
N PHE A 791 49.93 -31.28 -7.37
CA PHE A 791 49.71 -32.59 -7.98
C PHE A 791 50.29 -32.58 -9.40
N ASP A 792 51.14 -33.56 -9.71
CA ASP A 792 51.79 -33.69 -11.03
C ASP A 792 50.99 -34.66 -11.89
N LEU A 793 50.47 -34.20 -13.04
CA LEU A 793 49.66 -35.03 -13.94
C LEU A 793 50.43 -36.23 -14.50
N SER A 794 51.77 -36.22 -14.48
CA SER A 794 52.58 -37.39 -14.85
C SER A 794 52.54 -38.52 -13.82
N SER A 795 51.95 -38.29 -12.65
CA SER A 795 51.81 -39.27 -11.57
C SER A 795 50.52 -40.09 -11.60
N LEU A 796 49.66 -39.86 -12.59
CA LEU A 796 48.43 -40.63 -12.80
C LEU A 796 48.75 -42.11 -13.05
N ASP A 797 48.15 -43.01 -12.26
CA ASP A 797 48.47 -44.43 -12.25
C ASP A 797 47.27 -45.38 -12.39
N GLY A 798 46.07 -44.83 -12.55
CA GLY A 798 44.80 -45.55 -12.63
C GLY A 798 44.06 -45.66 -11.29
N ASN A 799 44.69 -45.36 -10.15
CA ASN A 799 44.02 -45.28 -8.84
C ASN A 799 43.76 -43.85 -8.39
N ASN A 800 44.45 -42.86 -8.96
CA ASN A 800 44.31 -41.42 -8.69
C ASN A 800 43.89 -40.65 -9.94
N GLY A 801 43.34 -41.35 -10.92
CA GLY A 801 43.01 -40.86 -12.25
C GLY A 801 43.85 -41.49 -13.37
N PHE A 802 43.66 -41.03 -14.60
CA PHE A 802 44.26 -41.63 -15.80
C PHE A 802 44.36 -40.63 -16.97
N ILE A 803 45.14 -41.00 -17.99
CA ILE A 803 45.42 -40.17 -19.19
C ILE A 803 44.64 -40.70 -20.39
N LEU A 804 43.95 -39.82 -21.11
CA LEU A 804 43.28 -40.08 -22.38
C LEU A 804 44.14 -39.57 -23.55
N ASN A 805 44.61 -40.48 -24.40
CA ASN A 805 45.49 -40.14 -25.52
C ASN A 805 44.73 -39.95 -26.84
N GLY A 806 44.88 -38.77 -27.44
CA GLY A 806 44.42 -38.46 -28.79
C GLY A 806 45.12 -39.27 -29.88
N LEU A 807 44.48 -39.37 -31.05
CA LEU A 807 44.79 -40.39 -32.05
C LEU A 807 45.78 -39.95 -33.10
N ALA A 808 45.45 -38.91 -33.86
CA ALA A 808 46.19 -38.49 -35.04
C ALA A 808 46.66 -37.05 -34.93
N ARG A 809 47.60 -36.72 -35.82
CA ARG A 809 48.31 -35.45 -35.79
C ARG A 809 47.38 -34.29 -36.13
N ASN A 810 47.34 -33.28 -35.26
CA ASN A 810 46.47 -32.10 -35.34
C ASN A 810 44.98 -32.40 -35.17
N ASP A 811 44.62 -33.47 -34.46
CA ASP A 811 43.23 -33.71 -34.06
C ASP A 811 42.80 -32.73 -32.95
N TRP A 812 43.76 -32.25 -32.15
CA TRP A 812 43.54 -31.34 -31.01
C TRP A 812 42.52 -31.88 -29.99
N SER A 813 42.57 -33.18 -29.68
CA SER A 813 41.73 -33.78 -28.62
C SER A 813 41.95 -33.07 -27.28
N GLY A 814 40.89 -32.90 -26.49
CA GLY A 814 40.95 -32.10 -25.25
C GLY A 814 40.90 -30.59 -25.51
N ASN A 815 40.41 -30.16 -26.68
CA ASN A 815 40.14 -28.74 -26.95
C ASN A 815 38.96 -28.22 -26.10
N SER A 816 37.96 -29.07 -25.94
CA SER A 816 36.82 -28.91 -25.04
C SER A 816 36.60 -30.27 -24.37
N VAL A 817 36.43 -30.25 -23.06
CA VAL A 817 36.13 -31.40 -22.22
C VAL A 817 34.95 -31.06 -21.31
N SER A 818 34.12 -32.04 -21.01
CA SER A 818 33.00 -31.91 -20.06
C SER A 818 32.63 -33.29 -19.52
N SER A 819 31.89 -33.32 -18.41
CA SER A 819 31.05 -34.47 -18.08
C SER A 819 30.03 -34.70 -19.22
N ALA A 820 29.74 -35.97 -19.48
CA ALA A 820 28.67 -36.41 -20.36
C ALA A 820 27.40 -36.79 -19.59
N GLY A 821 27.40 -36.67 -18.25
CA GLY A 821 26.40 -37.30 -17.39
C GLY A 821 26.39 -38.83 -17.56
N ASP A 822 25.32 -39.49 -17.13
CA ASP A 822 25.10 -40.92 -17.33
C ASP A 822 24.46 -41.20 -18.70
N ILE A 823 25.21 -40.96 -19.79
CA ILE A 823 24.72 -41.15 -21.18
C ILE A 823 24.37 -42.62 -21.50
N ASN A 824 24.86 -43.56 -20.70
CA ASN A 824 24.67 -44.99 -20.90
C ASN A 824 23.62 -45.64 -19.95
N GLY A 825 23.12 -44.90 -18.96
CA GLY A 825 22.06 -45.31 -18.04
C GLY A 825 22.50 -46.35 -17.00
N ASP A 826 23.78 -46.39 -16.61
CA ASP A 826 24.31 -47.32 -15.60
C ASP A 826 24.51 -46.71 -14.21
N GLY A 827 24.18 -45.43 -14.06
CA GLY A 827 24.24 -44.64 -12.83
C GLY A 827 25.66 -44.18 -12.47
N ILE A 828 26.56 -44.10 -13.45
CA ILE A 828 27.93 -43.60 -13.29
C ILE A 828 28.17 -42.52 -14.33
N ASP A 829 28.79 -41.41 -13.94
CA ASP A 829 29.07 -40.33 -14.87
C ASP A 829 30.08 -40.74 -15.95
N ASP A 830 29.84 -40.26 -17.17
CA ASP A 830 30.66 -40.48 -18.34
C ASP A 830 31.37 -39.17 -18.77
N LEU A 831 32.29 -39.25 -19.73
CA LEU A 831 33.05 -38.09 -20.22
C LEU A 831 32.82 -37.83 -21.69
N ILE A 832 32.84 -36.55 -22.09
CA ILE A 832 32.95 -36.16 -23.50
C ILE A 832 34.20 -35.30 -23.78
N ILE A 833 34.91 -35.65 -24.85
CA ILE A 833 36.15 -34.99 -25.28
C ILE A 833 36.04 -34.59 -26.75
N GLY A 834 36.18 -33.30 -27.02
CA GLY A 834 36.16 -32.73 -28.37
C GLY A 834 37.52 -32.75 -29.08
N ALA A 835 37.53 -33.14 -30.36
CA ALA A 835 38.67 -33.14 -31.27
C ALA A 835 38.29 -32.56 -32.65
N TYR A 836 38.04 -31.25 -32.67
CA TYR A 836 37.57 -30.52 -33.85
C TYR A 836 38.49 -30.56 -35.09
N GLY A 837 39.75 -30.98 -34.91
CA GLY A 837 40.75 -31.12 -35.97
C GLY A 837 40.75 -32.48 -36.65
N ALA A 838 40.02 -33.47 -36.13
CA ALA A 838 40.05 -34.83 -36.63
C ALA A 838 39.42 -34.99 -38.03
N ASP A 839 39.85 -36.04 -38.73
CA ASP A 839 39.51 -36.32 -40.12
C ASP A 839 38.66 -37.62 -40.27
N PRO A 840 37.48 -37.73 -39.64
CA PRO A 840 36.68 -38.95 -39.63
C PRO A 840 36.30 -39.36 -41.05
N ASN A 841 36.36 -40.66 -41.33
CA ASN A 841 36.05 -41.21 -42.64
C ASN A 841 36.83 -40.55 -43.82
N GLY A 842 37.99 -39.94 -43.54
CA GLY A 842 38.81 -39.23 -44.51
C GLY A 842 38.28 -37.85 -44.91
N LYS A 843 37.35 -37.26 -44.14
CA LYS A 843 36.81 -35.91 -44.36
C LYS A 843 37.61 -34.92 -43.54
N THR A 844 38.40 -34.09 -44.21
CA THR A 844 39.33 -33.17 -43.55
C THR A 844 38.62 -32.16 -42.65
N LEU A 845 39.03 -32.05 -41.38
CA LEU A 845 38.48 -31.10 -40.40
C LEU A 845 36.96 -31.25 -40.20
N ALA A 846 36.41 -32.45 -40.40
CA ALA A 846 35.02 -32.72 -40.04
C ALA A 846 34.82 -32.77 -38.53
N GLY A 847 35.88 -33.15 -37.79
CA GLY A 847 35.90 -33.19 -36.34
C GLY A 847 35.33 -34.49 -35.76
N GLU A 848 35.85 -34.90 -34.61
CA GLU A 848 35.39 -36.05 -33.84
C GLU A 848 35.11 -35.62 -32.40
N SER A 849 34.24 -36.35 -31.71
CA SER A 849 34.13 -36.31 -30.25
C SER A 849 34.19 -37.74 -29.70
N TYR A 850 34.72 -37.89 -28.51
CA TYR A 850 34.91 -39.19 -27.87
C TYR A 850 34.15 -39.21 -26.57
N VAL A 851 33.32 -40.24 -26.39
CA VAL A 851 32.63 -40.52 -25.15
C VAL A 851 33.37 -41.66 -24.46
N VAL A 852 33.73 -41.49 -23.19
CA VAL A 852 34.40 -42.51 -22.38
C VAL A 852 33.49 -42.85 -21.21
N PHE A 853 33.15 -44.13 -21.05
CA PHE A 853 32.25 -44.53 -19.98
C PHE A 853 32.93 -44.61 -18.63
N GLY A 854 32.22 -44.20 -17.59
CA GLY A 854 32.52 -44.41 -16.20
C GLY A 854 32.55 -45.88 -15.84
N SER A 855 33.23 -46.17 -14.72
CA SER A 855 33.34 -47.55 -14.27
C SER A 855 33.70 -47.67 -12.80
N SER A 856 32.95 -48.53 -12.11
CA SER A 856 33.35 -49.08 -10.80
C SER A 856 34.57 -50.03 -10.87
N ASN A 857 35.06 -50.35 -12.08
CA ASN A 857 36.30 -51.10 -12.25
C ASN A 857 37.50 -50.15 -12.30
N SER A 858 38.66 -50.63 -11.84
CA SER A 858 39.90 -49.86 -11.90
C SER A 858 40.26 -49.46 -13.34
N PHE A 859 40.52 -48.18 -13.56
CA PHE A 859 41.05 -47.66 -14.81
C PHE A 859 42.54 -47.99 -14.98
N SER A 860 42.99 -48.13 -16.23
CA SER A 860 44.42 -48.15 -16.52
C SER A 860 44.97 -46.73 -16.50
N ALA A 861 46.21 -46.55 -16.02
CA ALA A 861 46.91 -45.26 -16.00
C ALA A 861 46.85 -44.45 -17.32
N SER A 862 46.71 -45.13 -18.46
CA SER A 862 46.55 -44.50 -19.76
C SER A 862 45.60 -45.32 -20.64
N LEU A 863 44.64 -44.63 -21.25
CA LEU A 863 43.65 -45.16 -22.19
C LEU A 863 43.82 -44.48 -23.55
N GLU A 864 43.92 -45.30 -24.60
CA GLU A 864 43.96 -44.80 -25.99
C GLU A 864 42.53 -44.65 -26.50
N LEU A 865 42.17 -43.47 -27.03
CA LEU A 865 40.79 -43.24 -27.54
C LEU A 865 40.42 -44.17 -28.72
N SER A 866 41.40 -44.82 -29.35
CA SER A 866 41.19 -45.79 -30.43
C SER A 866 40.75 -47.16 -29.92
N SER A 867 40.81 -47.36 -28.60
CA SER A 867 40.37 -48.58 -27.93
C SER A 867 38.90 -48.56 -27.52
N LEU A 868 38.19 -47.44 -27.76
CA LEU A 868 36.75 -47.34 -27.55
C LEU A 868 36.01 -48.32 -28.49
N ASP A 869 35.23 -49.21 -27.91
CA ASP A 869 34.61 -50.33 -28.64
C ASP A 869 33.08 -50.44 -28.47
N GLY A 870 32.46 -49.46 -27.80
CA GLY A 870 31.05 -49.44 -27.44
C GLY A 870 30.75 -50.01 -26.06
N THR A 871 31.71 -50.66 -25.40
CA THR A 871 31.55 -51.16 -24.01
C THR A 871 32.29 -50.32 -22.97
N ASN A 872 33.22 -49.49 -23.40
CA ASN A 872 34.02 -48.56 -22.58
C ASN A 872 33.94 -47.12 -23.10
N GLY A 873 32.93 -46.84 -23.94
CA GLY A 873 32.75 -45.59 -24.66
C GLY A 873 32.73 -45.77 -26.18
N PHE A 874 32.57 -44.67 -26.91
CA PHE A 874 32.39 -44.67 -28.37
C PHE A 874 32.83 -43.34 -29.03
N ILE A 875 32.93 -43.36 -30.36
CA ILE A 875 33.41 -42.23 -31.17
C ILE A 875 32.25 -41.62 -31.96
N LEU A 876 32.04 -40.31 -31.82
CA LEU A 876 31.11 -39.48 -32.59
C LEU A 876 31.84 -38.85 -33.79
N ASN A 877 31.38 -39.15 -35.01
CA ASN A 877 32.04 -38.73 -36.23
C ASN A 877 31.30 -37.55 -36.89
N GLY A 878 32.03 -36.46 -37.11
CA GLY A 878 31.54 -35.27 -37.83
C GLY A 878 31.14 -35.55 -39.28
N ILE A 879 30.25 -34.71 -39.80
CA ILE A 879 29.51 -34.98 -41.04
C ILE A 879 30.27 -34.54 -42.29
N ASN A 880 30.61 -33.26 -42.45
CA ASN A 880 31.26 -32.74 -43.66
C ASN A 880 32.63 -32.12 -43.37
N ALA A 881 33.46 -32.06 -44.41
CA ALA A 881 34.80 -31.50 -44.29
C ALA A 881 34.74 -30.00 -43.98
N GLY A 882 35.37 -29.59 -42.88
CA GLY A 882 35.40 -28.20 -42.41
C GLY A 882 34.31 -27.84 -41.40
N ASP A 883 33.47 -28.78 -40.98
CA ASP A 883 32.39 -28.54 -40.01
C ASP A 883 32.94 -28.28 -38.60
N HIS A 884 34.12 -28.82 -38.28
CA HIS A 884 34.78 -28.66 -36.97
C HIS A 884 33.94 -29.13 -35.79
N SER A 885 33.23 -30.27 -35.94
CA SER A 885 32.45 -30.89 -34.86
C SER A 885 33.35 -31.24 -33.67
N GLY A 886 32.87 -30.99 -32.45
CA GLY A 886 33.66 -31.21 -31.23
C GLY A 886 34.59 -30.04 -30.89
N LEU A 887 34.32 -28.84 -31.40
CA LEU A 887 34.98 -27.62 -30.91
C LEU A 887 34.51 -27.28 -29.49
N SER A 888 33.22 -27.45 -29.24
CA SER A 888 32.59 -27.30 -27.92
C SER A 888 31.73 -28.55 -27.70
N VAL A 889 31.85 -29.16 -26.53
CA VAL A 889 31.08 -30.32 -26.10
C VAL A 889 30.57 -30.10 -24.68
N SER A 890 29.40 -30.65 -24.36
CA SER A 890 28.82 -30.64 -23.02
C SER A 890 27.82 -31.80 -22.88
N SER A 891 27.54 -32.23 -21.65
CA SER A 891 26.24 -32.81 -21.33
C SER A 891 25.13 -31.83 -21.73
N ALA A 892 24.04 -32.39 -22.23
CA ALA A 892 22.79 -31.70 -22.50
C ALA A 892 21.78 -31.85 -21.36
N GLY A 893 22.06 -32.70 -20.35
CA GLY A 893 21.04 -33.18 -19.42
C GLY A 893 20.04 -34.11 -20.11
N ASP A 894 18.96 -34.48 -19.44
CA ASP A 894 17.88 -35.27 -20.03
C ASP A 894 16.88 -34.35 -20.75
N ILE A 895 17.15 -34.07 -22.03
CA ILE A 895 16.31 -33.15 -22.80
C ILE A 895 15.06 -33.81 -23.39
N ASN A 896 14.93 -35.12 -23.22
CA ASN A 896 13.89 -35.93 -23.85
C ASN A 896 12.99 -36.68 -22.86
N ASP A 897 13.22 -36.49 -21.55
CA ASP A 897 12.46 -37.05 -20.43
C ASP A 897 12.43 -38.58 -20.43
N ASP A 898 13.59 -39.21 -20.70
CA ASP A 898 13.77 -40.66 -20.61
C ASP A 898 14.60 -41.15 -19.41
N GLY A 899 15.08 -40.21 -18.60
CA GLY A 899 15.86 -40.39 -17.39
C GLY A 899 17.33 -40.71 -17.63
N ILE A 900 17.84 -40.45 -18.83
CA ILE A 900 19.24 -40.68 -19.23
C ILE A 900 19.78 -39.36 -19.79
N ASP A 901 20.97 -38.96 -19.35
CA ASP A 901 21.59 -37.74 -19.85
C ASP A 901 21.88 -37.83 -21.35
N ASP A 902 21.80 -36.69 -22.03
CA ASP A 902 22.06 -36.52 -23.46
C ASP A 902 23.36 -35.71 -23.70
N LEU A 903 23.80 -35.62 -24.96
CA LEU A 903 25.01 -34.88 -25.33
C LEU A 903 24.73 -33.77 -26.34
N ILE A 904 25.39 -32.62 -26.20
CA ILE A 904 25.43 -31.57 -27.22
C ILE A 904 26.84 -31.31 -27.74
N ILE A 905 26.96 -31.26 -29.08
CA ILE A 905 28.24 -31.08 -29.79
C ILE A 905 28.13 -29.94 -30.79
N GLY A 906 28.96 -28.91 -30.62
CA GLY A 906 29.04 -27.76 -31.51
C GLY A 906 29.89 -27.99 -32.77
N ALA A 907 29.40 -27.52 -33.91
CA ALA A 907 30.05 -27.57 -35.22
C ALA A 907 29.88 -26.24 -35.98
N TYR A 908 30.52 -25.19 -35.45
CA TYR A 908 30.42 -23.82 -35.96
C TYR A 908 30.81 -23.62 -37.44
N GLY A 909 31.57 -24.57 -38.01
CA GLY A 909 32.03 -24.54 -39.40
C GLY A 909 31.02 -25.06 -40.41
N ALA A 910 29.92 -25.68 -39.94
CA ALA A 910 28.95 -26.32 -40.81
C ALA A 910 28.15 -25.32 -41.66
N ASP A 911 27.64 -25.81 -42.79
CA ASP A 911 26.94 -25.05 -43.82
C ASP A 911 25.45 -25.47 -43.95
N PRO A 912 24.63 -25.40 -42.89
CA PRO A 912 23.25 -25.88 -42.91
C PRO A 912 22.44 -25.16 -43.97
N ASN A 913 21.57 -25.89 -44.66
CA ASN A 913 20.72 -25.34 -45.72
C ASN A 913 21.49 -24.57 -46.82
N GLY A 914 22.78 -24.85 -46.99
CA GLY A 914 23.66 -24.17 -47.95
C GLY A 914 24.12 -22.77 -47.53
N LYS A 915 23.93 -22.41 -46.25
CA LYS A 915 24.36 -21.12 -45.69
C LYS A 915 25.77 -21.26 -45.12
N THR A 916 26.76 -20.69 -45.82
CA THR A 916 28.16 -20.81 -45.43
C THR A 916 28.42 -20.31 -44.02
N LEU A 917 29.01 -21.17 -43.18
CA LEU A 917 29.41 -20.90 -41.80
C LEU A 917 28.26 -20.43 -40.90
N ALA A 918 27.04 -20.87 -41.19
CA ALA A 918 25.91 -20.63 -40.28
C ALA A 918 26.05 -21.45 -38.99
N GLY A 919 26.72 -22.61 -39.08
CA GLY A 919 27.02 -23.49 -37.94
C GLY A 919 25.88 -24.44 -37.62
N GLU A 920 26.22 -25.63 -37.13
CA GLU A 920 25.29 -26.66 -36.66
C GLU A 920 25.65 -27.03 -35.22
N SER A 921 24.68 -27.56 -34.47
CA SER A 921 24.94 -28.33 -33.25
C SER A 921 24.23 -29.67 -33.35
N TYR A 922 24.79 -30.70 -32.74
CA TYR A 922 24.25 -32.06 -32.78
C TYR A 922 23.90 -32.48 -31.37
N VAL A 923 22.67 -32.94 -31.19
CA VAL A 923 22.22 -33.57 -29.95
C VAL A 923 22.17 -35.07 -30.16
N VAL A 924 22.76 -35.83 -29.25
CA VAL A 924 22.80 -37.30 -29.29
C VAL A 924 22.12 -37.80 -28.02
N PHE A 925 21.08 -38.60 -28.17
CA PHE A 925 20.36 -39.11 -27.00
C PHE A 925 21.09 -40.24 -26.29
N GLY A 926 20.96 -40.26 -24.98
CA GLY A 926 21.34 -41.35 -24.10
C GLY A 926 20.64 -42.66 -24.43
N SER A 927 21.27 -43.76 -24.04
CA SER A 927 20.73 -45.08 -24.36
C SER A 927 21.26 -46.19 -23.46
N SER A 928 20.35 -46.72 -22.64
CA SER A 928 20.56 -47.97 -21.89
C SER A 928 20.70 -49.21 -22.77
N ASN A 929 20.45 -49.10 -24.08
CA ASN A 929 20.68 -50.19 -25.04
C ASN A 929 22.15 -50.28 -25.49
N GLY A 930 22.99 -49.34 -25.04
CA GLY A 930 24.40 -49.23 -25.38
C GLY A 930 24.64 -48.64 -26.77
N PHE A 931 25.90 -48.31 -27.03
CA PHE A 931 26.34 -47.65 -28.26
C PHE A 931 27.27 -48.56 -29.08
N SER A 932 27.28 -48.37 -30.40
CA SER A 932 28.35 -48.95 -31.23
C SER A 932 29.64 -48.15 -31.05
N ALA A 933 30.79 -48.81 -31.17
CA ALA A 933 32.13 -48.19 -31.12
C ALA A 933 32.28 -46.89 -31.93
N SER A 934 31.53 -46.76 -33.02
CA SER A 934 31.48 -45.57 -33.87
C SER A 934 30.02 -45.22 -34.13
N PHE A 935 29.72 -43.94 -33.99
CA PHE A 935 28.43 -43.32 -34.27
C PHE A 935 28.67 -42.17 -35.27
N ASP A 936 27.89 -42.13 -36.36
CA ASP A 936 27.99 -41.09 -37.39
C ASP A 936 26.87 -40.08 -37.16
N LEU A 937 27.21 -38.81 -36.96
CA LEU A 937 26.24 -37.76 -36.66
C LEU A 937 25.24 -37.54 -37.82
N SER A 938 25.56 -38.00 -39.04
CA SER A 938 24.60 -38.00 -40.15
C SER A 938 23.47 -39.03 -40.02
N SER A 939 23.53 -39.90 -39.01
CA SER A 939 22.51 -40.91 -38.72
C SER A 939 21.45 -40.46 -37.71
N LEU A 940 21.53 -39.22 -37.21
CA LEU A 940 20.52 -38.65 -36.33
C LEU A 940 19.16 -38.56 -37.04
N ASP A 941 18.12 -39.11 -36.41
CA ASP A 941 16.79 -39.28 -37.03
C ASP A 941 15.60 -38.80 -36.17
N GLY A 942 15.89 -38.20 -35.02
CA GLY A 942 14.90 -37.75 -34.04
C GLY A 942 14.58 -38.79 -32.97
N THR A 943 15.00 -40.05 -33.13
CA THR A 943 14.86 -41.10 -32.11
C THR A 943 16.15 -41.44 -31.37
N ASN A 944 17.29 -40.99 -31.91
CA ASN A 944 18.63 -41.15 -31.34
C ASN A 944 19.37 -39.80 -31.22
N GLY A 945 18.60 -38.71 -31.21
CA GLY A 945 19.06 -37.33 -31.26
C GLY A 945 18.68 -36.61 -32.56
N PHE A 946 19.13 -35.37 -32.70
CA PHE A 946 18.73 -34.46 -33.80
C PHE A 946 19.77 -33.37 -34.08
N ILE A 947 19.61 -32.68 -35.21
CA ILE A 947 20.49 -31.61 -35.68
C ILE A 947 19.85 -30.24 -35.48
N LEU A 948 20.56 -29.31 -34.84
CA LEU A 948 20.20 -27.90 -34.69
C LEU A 948 20.91 -27.07 -35.78
N ASN A 949 20.13 -26.42 -36.65
CA ASN A 949 20.65 -25.67 -37.79
C ASN A 949 20.73 -24.17 -37.50
N GLY A 950 21.91 -23.58 -37.66
CA GLY A 950 22.14 -22.14 -37.59
C GLY A 950 21.38 -21.33 -38.64
N ILE A 951 21.12 -20.05 -38.32
CA ILE A 951 20.17 -19.22 -39.05
C ILE A 951 20.81 -18.48 -40.24
N ASN A 952 21.83 -17.63 -40.06
CA ASN A 952 22.40 -16.83 -41.14
C ASN A 952 23.86 -17.17 -41.42
N THR A 953 24.32 -16.79 -42.62
CA THR A 953 25.70 -17.01 -43.02
C THR A 953 26.67 -16.30 -42.09
N ARG A 954 27.67 -17.04 -41.58
CA ARG A 954 28.72 -16.55 -40.68
C ARG A 954 28.24 -16.15 -39.28
N ASP A 955 27.13 -16.70 -38.82
CA ASP A 955 26.72 -16.53 -37.41
C ASP A 955 27.58 -17.39 -36.47
N PHE A 956 28.18 -18.47 -36.99
CA PHE A 956 28.96 -19.46 -36.23
C PHE A 956 28.17 -20.06 -35.04
N SER A 957 26.90 -20.43 -35.26
CA SER A 957 26.13 -21.16 -34.25
C SER A 957 26.80 -22.49 -33.89
N GLY A 958 26.74 -22.91 -32.63
CA GLY A 958 27.48 -24.06 -32.13
C GLY A 958 28.96 -23.75 -31.86
N ARG A 959 29.30 -22.47 -31.66
CA ARG A 959 30.65 -22.07 -31.24
C ARG A 959 30.92 -22.41 -29.77
N SER A 960 29.89 -22.24 -28.94
CA SER A 960 29.80 -22.70 -27.56
C SER A 960 28.44 -23.37 -27.39
N VAL A 961 28.40 -24.47 -26.64
CA VAL A 961 27.19 -25.23 -26.31
C VAL A 961 27.25 -25.68 -24.86
N SER A 962 26.10 -25.76 -24.20
CA SER A 962 25.94 -26.25 -22.83
C SER A 962 24.50 -26.71 -22.62
N SER A 963 24.26 -27.52 -21.59
CA SER A 963 22.94 -27.56 -20.94
C SER A 963 22.61 -26.16 -20.40
N ALA A 964 21.34 -25.80 -20.48
CA ALA A 964 20.75 -24.62 -19.86
C ALA A 964 20.11 -24.95 -18.49
N GLY A 965 20.05 -26.22 -18.10
CA GLY A 965 19.17 -26.67 -17.02
C GLY A 965 17.69 -26.54 -17.40
N ASP A 966 16.79 -26.67 -16.44
CA ASP A 966 15.35 -26.45 -16.64
C ASP A 966 15.02 -24.96 -16.41
N ILE A 967 15.17 -24.14 -17.46
CA ILE A 967 14.96 -22.70 -17.37
C ILE A 967 13.46 -22.31 -17.38
N ASN A 968 12.59 -23.25 -17.72
CA ASN A 968 11.17 -22.98 -17.91
C ASN A 968 10.27 -23.69 -16.86
N ASN A 969 10.89 -24.45 -15.95
CA ASN A 969 10.27 -25.19 -14.85
C ASN A 969 9.24 -26.21 -15.33
N ASP A 970 9.58 -26.99 -16.36
CA ASP A 970 8.78 -28.13 -16.83
C ASP A 970 9.33 -29.50 -16.43
N GLY A 971 10.47 -29.52 -15.73
CA GLY A 971 11.18 -30.69 -15.24
C GLY A 971 12.07 -31.37 -16.29
N ILE A 972 12.31 -30.74 -17.45
CA ILE A 972 13.11 -31.29 -18.54
C ILE A 972 14.28 -30.33 -18.82
N ASP A 973 15.48 -30.86 -19.02
CA ASP A 973 16.64 -30.02 -19.32
C ASP A 973 16.52 -29.33 -20.69
N ASP A 974 16.99 -28.08 -20.72
CA ASP A 974 17.02 -27.23 -21.91
C ASP A 974 18.45 -27.07 -22.45
N LEU A 975 18.59 -26.53 -23.66
CA LEU A 975 19.87 -26.33 -24.33
C LEU A 975 20.19 -24.86 -24.57
N ILE A 976 21.45 -24.45 -24.44
CA ILE A 976 21.93 -23.14 -24.90
C ILE A 976 23.06 -23.25 -25.93
N ILE A 977 22.93 -22.48 -27.02
CA ILE A 977 23.84 -22.49 -28.17
C ILE A 977 24.30 -21.06 -28.51
N GLY A 978 25.61 -20.82 -28.49
CA GLY A 978 26.21 -19.53 -28.83
C GLY A 978 26.50 -19.33 -30.32
N ALA A 979 26.16 -18.15 -30.84
CA ALA A 979 26.43 -17.68 -32.20
C ALA A 979 27.03 -16.25 -32.20
N PRO A 980 28.30 -16.10 -31.79
CA PRO A 980 28.89 -14.80 -31.45
C PRO A 980 29.08 -13.85 -32.63
N GLU A 981 28.97 -14.32 -33.86
CA GLU A 981 29.13 -13.48 -35.05
C GLU A 981 27.80 -13.06 -35.68
N ALA A 982 26.68 -13.50 -35.11
CA ALA A 982 25.35 -13.09 -35.51
C ALA A 982 25.17 -11.57 -35.38
N SER A 983 24.27 -11.02 -36.20
CA SER A 983 24.05 -9.58 -36.32
C SER A 983 22.59 -9.19 -36.02
N PRO A 984 22.12 -9.43 -34.78
CA PRO A 984 20.74 -9.14 -34.39
C PRO A 984 20.47 -7.65 -34.48
N ASN A 985 19.19 -7.29 -34.72
CA ASN A 985 18.72 -5.91 -34.73
C ASN A 985 19.53 -4.95 -35.65
N GLY A 986 20.24 -5.48 -36.65
CA GLY A 986 21.11 -4.73 -37.55
C GLY A 986 22.48 -4.35 -36.96
N ASN A 987 22.81 -4.80 -35.75
CA ASN A 987 24.09 -4.58 -35.09
C ASN A 987 25.10 -5.65 -35.52
N SER A 988 26.11 -5.27 -36.31
CA SER A 988 27.08 -6.23 -36.84
C SER A 988 27.85 -6.93 -35.72
N ARG A 989 27.84 -8.27 -35.72
CA ARG A 989 28.61 -9.09 -34.77
C ARG A 989 28.31 -8.75 -33.30
N ALA A 990 27.08 -8.37 -33.00
CA ALA A 990 26.64 -8.20 -31.61
C ALA A 990 26.52 -9.56 -30.91
N GLY A 991 26.28 -10.62 -31.69
CA GLY A 991 26.16 -12.00 -31.23
C GLY A 991 24.73 -12.36 -30.84
N GLU A 992 24.37 -13.63 -31.01
CA GLU A 992 23.10 -14.21 -30.58
C GLU A 992 23.41 -15.47 -29.75
N SER A 993 22.49 -15.84 -28.86
CA SER A 993 22.44 -17.18 -28.27
C SER A 993 21.03 -17.74 -28.46
N TYR A 994 20.91 -19.06 -28.56
CA TYR A 994 19.64 -19.74 -28.79
C TYR A 994 19.39 -20.70 -27.65
N VAL A 995 18.22 -20.58 -27.04
CA VAL A 995 17.72 -21.53 -26.05
C VAL A 995 16.72 -22.43 -26.74
N VAL A 996 16.84 -23.74 -26.58
CA VAL A 996 15.93 -24.75 -27.15
C VAL A 996 15.38 -25.55 -25.99
N PHE A 997 14.05 -25.59 -25.86
CA PHE A 997 13.45 -26.31 -24.75
C PHE A 997 13.44 -27.83 -24.96
N GLY A 998 13.66 -28.56 -23.87
CA GLY A 998 13.45 -29.98 -23.73
C GLY A 998 12.02 -30.40 -24.09
N SER A 999 11.82 -31.66 -24.45
CA SER A 999 10.50 -32.12 -24.87
C SER A 999 10.30 -33.63 -24.77
N SER A 1000 9.39 -34.02 -23.89
CA SER A 1000 8.83 -35.38 -23.81
C SER A 1000 8.00 -35.78 -25.05
N ASN A 1001 7.67 -34.83 -25.93
CA ASN A 1001 7.01 -35.14 -27.21
C ASN A 1001 8.01 -35.61 -28.30
N GLY A 1002 9.30 -35.54 -28.00
CA GLY A 1002 10.40 -35.89 -28.89
C GLY A 1002 10.67 -34.84 -29.97
N PHE A 1003 11.77 -35.04 -30.69
CA PHE A 1003 12.29 -34.09 -31.67
C PHE A 1003 12.27 -34.66 -33.09
N SER A 1004 12.12 -33.78 -34.08
CA SER A 1004 12.40 -34.15 -35.47
C SER A 1004 13.91 -34.23 -35.70
N ALA A 1005 14.35 -35.09 -36.61
CA ALA A 1005 15.77 -35.26 -37.00
C ALA A 1005 16.54 -33.95 -37.27
N SER A 1006 15.84 -32.89 -37.66
CA SER A 1006 16.42 -31.59 -37.96
C SER A 1006 15.51 -30.50 -37.41
N PHE A 1007 16.08 -29.60 -36.60
CA PHE A 1007 15.44 -28.43 -36.01
C PHE A 1007 16.12 -27.17 -36.55
N ASP A 1008 15.35 -26.19 -37.00
CA ASP A 1008 15.88 -24.91 -37.53
C ASP A 1008 15.74 -23.85 -36.44
N LEU A 1009 16.84 -23.25 -36.00
CA LEU A 1009 16.81 -22.27 -34.91
C LEU A 1009 15.97 -21.03 -35.24
N SER A 1010 15.64 -20.80 -36.51
CA SER A 1010 14.69 -19.73 -36.89
C SER A 1010 13.23 -20.04 -36.58
N SER A 1011 12.90 -21.26 -36.14
CA SER A 1011 11.55 -21.64 -35.73
C SER A 1011 11.27 -21.47 -34.23
N LEU A 1012 12.21 -20.90 -33.48
CA LEU A 1012 12.02 -20.57 -32.06
C LEU A 1012 10.90 -19.53 -31.91
N ASP A 1013 9.91 -19.82 -31.07
CA ASP A 1013 8.69 -19.02 -30.94
C ASP A 1013 8.27 -18.67 -29.51
N GLY A 1014 9.09 -19.04 -28.52
CA GLY A 1014 8.83 -18.86 -27.09
C GLY A 1014 8.18 -20.07 -26.43
N THR A 1015 7.62 -21.01 -27.21
CA THR A 1015 7.04 -22.26 -26.70
C THR A 1015 7.94 -23.48 -26.88
N ASN A 1016 8.95 -23.38 -27.73
CA ASN A 1016 9.94 -24.40 -28.02
C ASN A 1016 11.39 -23.89 -27.81
N GLY A 1017 11.51 -22.79 -27.07
CA GLY A 1017 12.74 -22.02 -26.87
C GLY A 1017 12.66 -20.61 -27.47
N PHE A 1018 13.75 -19.86 -27.35
CA PHE A 1018 13.81 -18.44 -27.69
C PHE A 1018 15.23 -17.96 -28.06
N ILE A 1019 15.30 -16.76 -28.64
CA ILE A 1019 16.55 -16.14 -29.10
C ILE A 1019 16.99 -15.03 -28.15
N LEU A 1020 18.24 -15.06 -27.70
CA LEU A 1020 18.90 -14.00 -26.91
C LEU A 1020 19.73 -13.11 -27.83
N ASN A 1021 19.36 -11.84 -27.95
CA ASN A 1021 20.02 -10.89 -28.85
C ASN A 1021 21.08 -10.06 -28.13
N GLY A 1022 22.30 -10.06 -28.66
CA GLY A 1022 23.40 -9.20 -28.22
C GLY A 1022 23.15 -7.71 -28.49
N ILE A 1023 23.79 -6.86 -27.68
CA ILE A 1023 23.43 -5.44 -27.55
C ILE A 1023 24.13 -4.56 -28.60
N LYS A 1024 25.47 -4.45 -28.55
CA LYS A 1024 26.21 -3.50 -29.41
C LYS A 1024 27.05 -4.22 -30.45
N THR A 1025 27.36 -3.46 -31.51
CA THR A 1025 28.20 -3.94 -32.62
C THR A 1025 29.57 -4.40 -32.10
N TYR A 1026 30.00 -5.62 -32.46
CA TYR A 1026 31.24 -6.26 -32.04
C TYR A 1026 31.33 -6.68 -30.56
N ASP A 1027 30.23 -6.77 -29.82
CA ASP A 1027 30.24 -7.28 -28.44
C ASP A 1027 30.52 -8.80 -28.40
N LEU A 1028 30.14 -9.54 -29.46
CA LEU A 1028 30.33 -10.98 -29.59
C LEU A 1028 29.65 -11.79 -28.47
N SER A 1029 28.42 -11.43 -28.09
CA SER A 1029 27.61 -12.19 -27.13
C SER A 1029 27.38 -13.63 -27.59
N GLY A 1030 27.36 -14.59 -26.68
CA GLY A 1030 27.35 -16.02 -27.02
C GLY A 1030 28.73 -16.57 -27.41
N TYR A 1031 29.81 -15.91 -27.00
CA TYR A 1031 31.17 -16.45 -27.18
C TYR A 1031 31.42 -17.66 -26.27
N SER A 1032 30.88 -17.60 -25.07
CA SER A 1032 30.74 -18.68 -24.10
C SER A 1032 29.31 -18.64 -23.56
N VAL A 1033 28.73 -19.80 -23.29
CA VAL A 1033 27.38 -19.98 -22.74
C VAL A 1033 27.41 -21.14 -21.75
N SER A 1034 26.64 -21.05 -20.68
CA SER A 1034 26.46 -22.12 -19.70
C SER A 1034 25.15 -21.90 -18.92
N SER A 1035 24.68 -22.93 -18.24
CA SER A 1035 23.75 -22.75 -17.12
C SER A 1035 24.45 -21.93 -16.03
N ALA A 1036 23.67 -21.08 -15.36
CA ALA A 1036 24.07 -20.36 -14.16
C ALA A 1036 23.66 -21.12 -12.88
N GLY A 1037 22.94 -22.24 -13.00
CA GLY A 1037 22.22 -22.84 -11.88
C GLY A 1037 21.09 -21.91 -11.41
N ASP A 1038 20.53 -22.18 -10.25
CA ASP A 1038 19.54 -21.29 -9.60
C ASP A 1038 20.28 -20.19 -8.82
N ILE A 1039 20.67 -19.10 -9.51
CA ILE A 1039 21.51 -18.03 -8.93
C ILE A 1039 20.70 -17.07 -8.05
N ASN A 1040 19.36 -17.08 -8.19
CA ASN A 1040 18.44 -16.21 -7.47
C ASN A 1040 17.63 -16.95 -6.38
N GLY A 1041 17.80 -18.27 -6.27
CA GLY A 1041 17.16 -19.12 -5.27
C GLY A 1041 15.66 -19.31 -5.47
N ASP A 1042 15.14 -19.15 -6.70
CA ASP A 1042 13.71 -19.29 -7.02
C ASP A 1042 13.28 -20.71 -7.41
N GLY A 1043 14.25 -21.63 -7.50
CA GLY A 1043 14.08 -23.03 -7.85
C GLY A 1043 14.03 -23.31 -9.35
N ILE A 1044 14.41 -22.35 -10.19
CA ILE A 1044 14.47 -22.48 -11.66
C ILE A 1044 15.90 -22.19 -12.12
N ASP A 1045 16.41 -22.98 -13.07
CA ASP A 1045 17.76 -22.75 -13.58
C ASP A 1045 17.87 -21.44 -14.39
N ASP A 1046 18.99 -20.76 -14.26
CA ASP A 1046 19.31 -19.51 -14.94
C ASP A 1046 20.38 -19.69 -16.02
N LEU A 1047 20.65 -18.64 -16.80
CA LEU A 1047 21.67 -18.66 -17.86
C LEU A 1047 22.78 -17.65 -17.63
N ILE A 1048 24.00 -18.00 -18.05
CA ILE A 1048 25.10 -17.05 -18.19
C ILE A 1048 25.69 -17.04 -19.62
N ILE A 1049 25.85 -15.84 -20.18
CA ILE A 1049 26.31 -15.60 -21.55
C ILE A 1049 27.50 -14.63 -21.56
N GLY A 1050 28.63 -15.05 -22.13
CA GLY A 1050 29.84 -14.23 -22.25
C GLY A 1050 29.92 -13.41 -23.55
N ALA A 1051 30.29 -12.13 -23.42
CA ALA A 1051 30.48 -11.17 -24.52
C ALA A 1051 31.85 -10.50 -24.45
N ILE A 1052 32.87 -11.20 -24.94
CA ILE A 1052 34.29 -10.80 -24.80
C ILE A 1052 34.67 -9.50 -25.53
N GLY A 1053 33.89 -9.11 -26.54
CA GLY A 1053 34.14 -7.93 -27.36
C GLY A 1053 33.63 -6.65 -26.72
N ALA A 1054 32.72 -6.79 -25.74
CA ALA A 1054 32.00 -5.69 -25.15
C ALA A 1054 32.94 -4.69 -24.47
N SER A 1055 32.55 -3.42 -24.55
CA SER A 1055 33.35 -2.28 -24.08
C SER A 1055 32.62 -1.47 -23.00
N PRO A 1056 32.31 -2.08 -21.83
CA PRO A 1056 31.59 -1.41 -20.76
C PRO A 1056 32.35 -0.20 -20.27
N ASN A 1057 31.61 0.85 -19.90
CA ASN A 1057 32.18 2.10 -19.37
C ASN A 1057 33.26 2.76 -20.28
N GLY A 1058 33.25 2.43 -21.59
CA GLY A 1058 34.25 2.89 -22.55
C GLY A 1058 35.59 2.15 -22.51
N ASN A 1059 35.72 1.11 -21.68
CA ASN A 1059 36.92 0.27 -21.61
C ASN A 1059 36.90 -0.74 -22.75
N ARG A 1060 37.73 -0.51 -23.76
CA ARG A 1060 37.75 -1.35 -24.96
C ARG A 1060 38.00 -2.82 -24.62
N SER A 1061 37.08 -3.70 -25.03
CA SER A 1061 37.18 -5.15 -24.85
C SER A 1061 37.50 -5.56 -23.41
N ALA A 1062 36.91 -4.85 -22.45
CA ALA A 1062 36.93 -5.31 -21.06
C ALA A 1062 36.09 -6.59 -20.89
N GLY A 1063 35.12 -6.79 -21.77
CA GLY A 1063 34.17 -7.90 -21.75
C GLY A 1063 32.96 -7.61 -20.87
N GLU A 1064 31.83 -8.22 -21.20
CA GLU A 1064 30.60 -8.25 -20.41
C GLU A 1064 30.16 -9.71 -20.26
N SER A 1065 29.38 -10.01 -19.24
CA SER A 1065 28.62 -11.25 -19.16
C SER A 1065 27.18 -10.92 -18.77
N TYR A 1066 26.22 -11.70 -19.26
CA TYR A 1066 24.81 -11.47 -19.05
C TYR A 1066 24.23 -12.68 -18.33
N VAL A 1067 23.56 -12.44 -17.21
CA VAL A 1067 22.77 -13.42 -16.48
C VAL A 1067 21.33 -13.18 -16.84
N VAL A 1068 20.61 -14.24 -17.24
CA VAL A 1068 19.18 -14.19 -17.60
C VAL A 1068 18.47 -15.16 -16.68
N PHE A 1069 17.45 -14.68 -15.97
CA PHE A 1069 16.73 -15.53 -15.03
C PHE A 1069 15.73 -16.47 -15.72
N GLY A 1070 15.58 -17.66 -15.14
CA GLY A 1070 14.55 -18.63 -15.44
C GLY A 1070 13.14 -18.09 -15.20
N SER A 1071 12.14 -18.70 -15.82
CA SER A 1071 10.77 -18.22 -15.72
C SER A 1071 9.72 -19.28 -16.04
N SER A 1072 8.92 -19.61 -15.02
CA SER A 1072 7.71 -20.43 -15.16
C SER A 1072 6.58 -19.72 -15.93
N SER A 1073 6.66 -18.39 -16.08
CA SER A 1073 5.68 -17.61 -16.87
C SER A 1073 5.93 -17.70 -18.39
N GLY A 1074 7.02 -18.36 -18.78
CA GLY A 1074 7.44 -18.57 -20.16
C GLY A 1074 8.21 -17.39 -20.76
N PHE A 1075 8.76 -17.62 -21.95
CA PHE A 1075 9.59 -16.64 -22.66
C PHE A 1075 8.95 -16.20 -23.98
N SER A 1076 9.19 -14.95 -24.36
CA SER A 1076 8.89 -14.51 -25.72
C SER A 1076 9.90 -15.10 -26.70
N ALA A 1077 9.53 -15.27 -27.97
CA ALA A 1077 10.40 -15.80 -29.04
C ALA A 1077 11.76 -15.12 -29.17
N SER A 1078 11.87 -13.86 -28.75
CA SER A 1078 13.06 -13.04 -28.86
C SER A 1078 13.22 -12.16 -27.62
N PHE A 1079 14.32 -12.35 -26.91
CA PHE A 1079 14.72 -11.60 -25.74
C PHE A 1079 15.93 -10.72 -26.11
N ASP A 1080 15.92 -9.44 -25.74
CA ASP A 1080 17.03 -8.52 -26.00
C ASP A 1080 17.83 -8.35 -24.72
N LEU A 1081 19.12 -8.65 -24.72
CA LEU A 1081 19.95 -8.56 -23.51
C LEU A 1081 20.03 -7.13 -22.94
N SER A 1082 19.65 -6.11 -23.73
CA SER A 1082 19.51 -4.74 -23.24
C SER A 1082 18.28 -4.50 -22.37
N SER A 1083 17.32 -5.43 -22.32
CA SER A 1083 16.14 -5.35 -21.45
C SER A 1083 16.39 -5.91 -20.05
N LEU A 1084 17.60 -6.41 -19.77
CA LEU A 1084 17.96 -6.85 -18.42
C LEU A 1084 17.82 -5.68 -17.45
N ASP A 1085 17.03 -5.87 -16.39
CA ASP A 1085 16.64 -4.81 -15.45
C ASP A 1085 16.86 -5.15 -13.97
N GLY A 1086 17.30 -6.37 -13.66
CA GLY A 1086 17.48 -6.89 -12.30
C GLY A 1086 16.36 -7.83 -11.85
N THR A 1087 15.18 -7.79 -12.49
CA THR A 1087 14.06 -8.71 -12.22
C THR A 1087 14.04 -9.91 -13.16
N ASN A 1088 14.64 -9.76 -14.34
CA ASN A 1088 14.75 -10.79 -15.38
C ASN A 1088 16.21 -11.17 -15.67
N GLY A 1089 17.11 -10.80 -14.75
CA GLY A 1089 18.55 -11.00 -14.84
C GLY A 1089 19.36 -9.69 -14.84
N PHE A 1090 20.68 -9.81 -14.97
CA PHE A 1090 21.62 -8.70 -14.81
C PHE A 1090 22.89 -8.86 -15.67
N ILE A 1091 23.71 -7.82 -15.68
CA ILE A 1091 24.89 -7.60 -16.51
C ILE A 1091 26.12 -7.47 -15.61
N LEU A 1092 27.15 -8.25 -15.91
CA LEU A 1092 28.44 -8.25 -15.24
C LEU A 1092 29.48 -7.53 -16.10
N ASN A 1093 29.89 -6.34 -15.67
CA ASN A 1093 30.86 -5.54 -16.41
C ASN A 1093 32.31 -5.93 -16.10
N GLY A 1094 33.07 -6.26 -17.14
CA GLY A 1094 34.53 -6.35 -17.09
C GLY A 1094 35.18 -5.03 -16.64
N ILE A 1095 36.33 -5.14 -15.99
CA ILE A 1095 36.89 -4.05 -15.19
C ILE A 1095 37.77 -3.10 -16.02
N LYS A 1096 38.82 -3.61 -16.67
CA LYS A 1096 39.82 -2.82 -17.40
C LYS A 1096 39.85 -3.19 -18.88
N THR A 1097 40.47 -2.31 -19.66
CA THR A 1097 40.62 -2.48 -21.11
C THR A 1097 41.43 -3.74 -21.41
N TYR A 1098 40.90 -4.62 -22.26
CA TYR A 1098 41.49 -5.91 -22.65
C TYR A 1098 41.55 -7.00 -21.58
N ASP A 1099 40.76 -6.90 -20.50
CA ASP A 1099 40.64 -8.01 -19.55
C ASP A 1099 39.95 -9.23 -20.18
N LEU A 1100 39.09 -9.01 -21.18
CA LEU A 1100 38.35 -10.05 -21.91
C LEU A 1100 37.48 -10.93 -20.98
N SER A 1101 36.79 -10.30 -20.01
CA SER A 1101 35.81 -10.96 -19.16
C SER A 1101 34.71 -11.63 -19.99
N GLY A 1102 34.18 -12.75 -19.51
CA GLY A 1102 33.21 -13.57 -20.25
C GLY A 1102 33.85 -14.44 -21.33
N TYR A 1103 35.16 -14.68 -21.29
CA TYR A 1103 35.82 -15.59 -22.24
C TYR A 1103 35.41 -17.05 -22.00
N SER A 1104 35.23 -17.39 -20.73
CA SER A 1104 34.63 -18.63 -20.24
C SER A 1104 33.68 -18.25 -19.11
N VAL A 1105 32.49 -18.82 -19.11
CA VAL A 1105 31.47 -18.64 -18.06
C VAL A 1105 30.95 -20.03 -17.69
N SER A 1106 30.56 -20.21 -16.43
CA SER A 1106 30.00 -21.46 -15.89
C SER A 1106 29.27 -21.13 -14.59
N SER A 1107 28.29 -21.95 -14.19
CA SER A 1107 27.97 -22.12 -12.77
C SER A 1107 29.23 -22.53 -12.01
N ALA A 1108 29.35 -22.01 -10.79
CA ALA A 1108 30.36 -22.38 -9.80
C ALA A 1108 29.85 -23.48 -8.85
N GLY A 1109 28.57 -23.89 -8.96
CA GLY A 1109 27.88 -24.63 -7.91
C GLY A 1109 27.73 -23.77 -6.65
N ASP A 1110 27.35 -24.38 -5.54
CA ASP A 1110 27.31 -23.72 -4.23
C ASP A 1110 28.73 -23.71 -3.61
N ILE A 1111 29.58 -22.78 -4.03
CA ILE A 1111 30.98 -22.71 -3.58
C ILE A 1111 31.09 -22.21 -2.13
N ASN A 1112 30.03 -21.57 -1.63
CA ASN A 1112 29.99 -20.91 -0.35
C ASN A 1112 29.20 -21.70 0.71
N GLY A 1113 28.47 -22.74 0.33
CA GLY A 1113 27.71 -23.64 1.19
C GLY A 1113 26.39 -23.06 1.70
N ASP A 1114 25.77 -22.11 0.99
CA ASP A 1114 24.50 -21.48 1.37
C ASP A 1114 23.26 -22.12 0.73
N GLY A 1115 23.46 -23.10 -0.15
CA GLY A 1115 22.44 -23.84 -0.86
C GLY A 1115 21.91 -23.14 -2.13
N ILE A 1116 22.61 -22.12 -2.62
CA ILE A 1116 22.29 -21.39 -3.86
C ILE A 1116 23.49 -21.53 -4.80
N ASP A 1117 23.22 -21.71 -6.10
CA ASP A 1117 24.31 -21.78 -7.07
C ASP A 1117 25.04 -20.44 -7.16
N ASP A 1118 26.33 -20.47 -7.44
CA ASP A 1118 27.18 -19.30 -7.65
C ASP A 1118 27.66 -19.23 -9.11
N LEU A 1119 28.31 -18.13 -9.52
CA LEU A 1119 28.85 -17.96 -10.88
C LEU A 1119 30.37 -17.86 -10.90
N ILE A 1120 31.01 -18.40 -11.94
CA ILE A 1120 32.42 -18.13 -12.25
C ILE A 1120 32.62 -17.59 -13.68
N ILE A 1121 33.37 -16.48 -13.77
CA ILE A 1121 33.66 -15.77 -15.02
C ILE A 1121 35.17 -15.65 -15.21
N GLY A 1122 35.66 -16.15 -16.34
CA GLY A 1122 37.07 -16.11 -16.72
C GLY A 1122 37.46 -14.86 -17.54
N ALA A 1123 38.57 -14.22 -17.14
CA ALA A 1123 39.15 -13.04 -17.77
C ALA A 1123 40.68 -13.19 -17.92
N TYR A 1124 41.11 -14.07 -18.82
CA TYR A 1124 42.53 -14.40 -19.01
C TYR A 1124 43.42 -13.22 -19.48
N GLY A 1125 42.80 -12.16 -20.02
CA GLY A 1125 43.51 -10.96 -20.44
C GLY A 1125 43.88 -10.02 -19.30
N ALA A 1126 43.29 -10.22 -18.11
CA ALA A 1126 43.47 -9.34 -16.97
C ALA A 1126 44.92 -9.32 -16.44
N ASP A 1127 45.30 -8.18 -15.86
CA ASP A 1127 46.65 -7.88 -15.38
C ASP A 1127 46.69 -7.77 -13.83
N PRO A 1128 46.40 -8.85 -13.07
CA PRO A 1128 46.43 -8.82 -11.61
C PRO A 1128 47.85 -8.52 -11.12
N ASN A 1129 47.94 -7.74 -10.05
CA ASN A 1129 49.22 -7.36 -9.42
C ASN A 1129 50.26 -6.75 -10.38
N GLY A 1130 49.82 -6.24 -11.55
CA GLY A 1130 50.69 -5.68 -12.59
C GLY A 1130 51.40 -6.70 -13.48
N ASN A 1131 51.05 -7.98 -13.39
CA ASN A 1131 51.55 -9.04 -14.27
C ASN A 1131 50.68 -9.13 -15.52
N SER A 1132 51.22 -8.74 -16.68
CA SER A 1132 50.46 -8.73 -17.93
C SER A 1132 49.90 -10.11 -18.31
N SER A 1133 48.59 -10.20 -18.57
CA SER A 1133 47.88 -11.42 -18.97
C SER A 1133 48.17 -12.62 -18.06
N ALA A 1134 48.37 -12.37 -16.77
CA ALA A 1134 48.37 -13.44 -15.77
C ALA A 1134 46.95 -14.03 -15.62
N GLY A 1135 45.93 -13.20 -15.86
CA GLY A 1135 44.52 -13.57 -15.89
C GLY A 1135 43.85 -13.49 -14.53
N GLU A 1136 42.57 -13.13 -14.51
CA GLU A 1136 41.71 -13.12 -13.33
C GLU A 1136 40.50 -14.03 -13.59
N SER A 1137 39.92 -14.61 -12.53
CA SER A 1137 38.57 -15.14 -12.55
C SER A 1137 37.74 -14.44 -11.48
N TYR A 1138 36.46 -14.23 -11.74
CA TYR A 1138 35.53 -13.58 -10.83
C TYR A 1138 34.48 -14.60 -10.40
N VAL A 1139 34.35 -14.79 -9.10
CA VAL A 1139 33.27 -15.57 -8.51
C VAL A 1139 32.24 -14.57 -7.99
N VAL A 1140 30.98 -14.76 -8.34
CA VAL A 1140 29.84 -13.94 -7.88
C VAL A 1140 28.90 -14.87 -7.15
N PHE A 1141 28.57 -14.54 -5.90
CA PHE A 1141 27.65 -15.38 -5.14
C PHE A 1141 26.20 -15.17 -5.53
N GLY A 1142 25.42 -16.25 -5.48
CA GLY A 1142 23.98 -16.23 -5.60
C GLY A 1142 23.30 -15.52 -4.45
N ASN A 1143 22.05 -15.11 -4.65
CA ASN A 1143 21.28 -14.53 -3.57
C ASN A 1143 19.81 -14.96 -3.59
N ARG A 1144 19.30 -15.44 -2.45
CA ARG A 1144 17.89 -15.73 -2.23
C ARG A 1144 17.31 -14.65 -1.31
N ALA A 1145 15.99 -14.47 -1.36
CA ALA A 1145 15.33 -13.72 -0.30
C ALA A 1145 15.55 -14.41 1.07
N PRO A 1146 15.57 -13.64 2.17
CA PRO A 1146 15.50 -14.22 3.51
C PRO A 1146 14.33 -15.20 3.61
N GLU A 1147 14.42 -16.29 4.36
CA GLU A 1147 13.34 -17.25 4.56
C GLU A 1147 13.01 -17.33 6.06
N LEU A 1148 11.78 -16.96 6.42
CA LEU A 1148 11.28 -16.96 7.78
C LEU A 1148 10.20 -18.02 7.98
N ASP A 1149 10.50 -19.05 8.77
CA ASP A 1149 9.54 -20.05 9.23
C ASP A 1149 9.17 -19.80 10.70
N LEU A 1150 7.92 -19.39 10.91
CA LEU A 1150 7.38 -19.00 12.21
C LEU A 1150 6.91 -20.18 13.07
N ASN A 1151 6.70 -21.35 12.48
CA ASN A 1151 6.00 -22.48 13.10
C ASN A 1151 6.76 -23.82 13.02
N GLY A 1152 7.93 -23.84 12.38
CA GLY A 1152 8.74 -25.04 12.26
C GLY A 1152 7.97 -26.21 11.65
N ALA A 1153 8.14 -27.41 12.22
CA ALA A 1153 7.51 -28.63 11.72
C ALA A 1153 6.03 -28.81 12.12
N ASP A 1154 5.45 -27.92 12.92
CA ASP A 1154 4.14 -28.10 13.53
C ASP A 1154 3.02 -27.35 12.77
N ALA A 1155 1.97 -28.09 12.41
CA ALA A 1155 0.80 -27.55 11.71
C ALA A 1155 -0.20 -26.92 12.69
N GLY A 1156 -0.09 -25.59 12.87
CA GLY A 1156 -1.09 -24.73 13.50
C GLY A 1156 -1.04 -24.70 15.03
N ILE A 1157 -0.87 -23.51 15.60
CA ILE A 1157 -0.71 -23.32 17.05
C ILE A 1157 -1.65 -22.22 17.54
N ASN A 1158 -2.49 -22.58 18.53
CA ASN A 1158 -3.28 -21.64 19.29
C ASN A 1158 -2.59 -21.35 20.61
N PHE A 1159 -2.01 -20.17 20.76
CA PHE A 1159 -1.45 -19.73 22.02
C PHE A 1159 -2.53 -19.03 22.87
N SER A 1160 -2.61 -19.35 24.17
CA SER A 1160 -3.59 -18.73 25.08
C SER A 1160 -2.96 -18.42 26.44
N GLY A 1161 -3.16 -17.19 26.94
CA GLY A 1161 -2.57 -16.72 28.20
C GLY A 1161 -2.40 -15.19 28.24
N VAL A 1162 -1.70 -14.70 29.26
CA VAL A 1162 -1.28 -13.30 29.39
C VAL A 1162 0.21 -13.23 29.05
N GLY A 1163 0.59 -12.44 28.05
CA GLY A 1163 1.97 -12.39 27.51
C GLY A 1163 2.29 -13.63 26.70
N VAL A 1164 1.75 -13.65 25.49
CA VAL A 1164 1.77 -14.82 24.60
C VAL A 1164 2.92 -14.69 23.60
N SER A 1165 3.80 -15.69 23.54
CA SER A 1165 4.74 -15.84 22.42
C SER A 1165 3.94 -16.02 21.13
N VAL A 1166 4.29 -15.25 20.10
CA VAL A 1166 3.58 -15.27 18.81
C VAL A 1166 4.26 -16.16 17.76
N VAL A 1167 5.38 -16.75 18.15
CA VAL A 1167 6.20 -17.67 17.35
C VAL A 1167 6.53 -18.91 18.17
N ASP A 1168 6.81 -20.02 17.50
CA ASP A 1168 7.27 -21.24 18.16
C ASP A 1168 8.72 -21.10 18.65
N SER A 1169 9.02 -21.87 19.69
CA SER A 1169 10.37 -22.15 20.17
C SER A 1169 11.32 -22.74 19.13
N ASP A 1170 10.80 -23.31 18.03
CA ASP A 1170 11.58 -23.83 16.90
C ASP A 1170 11.53 -22.93 15.64
N LEU A 1171 11.12 -21.65 15.77
CA LEU A 1171 11.26 -20.64 14.72
C LEU A 1171 12.65 -20.69 14.08
N SER A 1172 12.68 -20.74 12.75
CA SER A 1172 13.91 -20.65 11.96
C SER A 1172 13.84 -19.47 11.02
N LEU A 1173 14.94 -18.73 10.98
CA LEU A 1173 15.18 -17.68 10.02
C LEU A 1173 16.49 -18.02 9.36
N SER A 1174 16.47 -18.15 8.03
CA SER A 1174 17.64 -18.44 7.22
C SER A 1174 17.77 -17.37 6.16
N ASP A 1175 18.99 -16.87 6.00
CA ASP A 1175 19.32 -15.91 4.96
C ASP A 1175 20.79 -16.11 4.62
N ASN A 1176 21.09 -16.10 3.34
CA ASN A 1176 22.41 -16.46 2.81
C ASN A 1176 23.40 -15.29 2.87
N SER A 1177 22.90 -14.05 2.98
CA SER A 1177 23.72 -12.86 3.20
C SER A 1177 24.36 -12.80 4.61
N ASN A 1178 23.93 -13.69 5.53
CA ASN A 1178 24.29 -13.77 6.95
C ASN A 1178 23.97 -12.53 7.80
N GLU A 1179 23.44 -11.46 7.21
CA GLU A 1179 23.09 -10.21 7.88
C GLU A 1179 21.72 -9.70 7.40
N LEU A 1180 20.77 -9.48 8.31
CA LEU A 1180 19.54 -8.77 7.99
C LEU A 1180 19.66 -7.32 8.38
N ILE A 1181 18.95 -6.44 7.67
CA ILE A 1181 18.95 -5.00 7.93
C ILE A 1181 17.67 -4.53 8.62
N MET A 1182 16.57 -5.26 8.44
CA MET A 1182 15.25 -4.89 8.94
C MET A 1182 14.32 -6.09 9.09
N ALA A 1183 13.38 -5.99 10.03
CA ALA A 1183 12.19 -6.84 10.08
C ALA A 1183 10.98 -6.02 10.57
N THR A 1184 9.79 -6.32 10.06
CA THR A 1184 8.52 -5.76 10.55
C THR A 1184 7.61 -6.89 11.04
N VAL A 1185 6.92 -6.66 12.15
CA VAL A 1185 5.95 -7.62 12.70
C VAL A 1185 4.65 -6.89 12.97
N THR A 1186 3.58 -7.34 12.34
CA THR A 1186 2.33 -6.58 12.22
C THR A 1186 1.15 -7.39 12.71
N ILE A 1187 0.35 -6.84 13.63
CA ILE A 1187 -0.99 -7.36 13.91
C ILE A 1187 -1.93 -6.83 12.82
N THR A 1188 -2.28 -7.66 11.84
CA THR A 1188 -3.06 -7.21 10.67
C THR A 1188 -4.54 -7.02 10.96
N ASN A 1189 -5.01 -7.51 12.11
CA ASN A 1189 -6.37 -7.33 12.60
C ASN A 1189 -6.39 -6.86 14.07
N LEU A 1190 -6.06 -5.60 14.33
CA LEU A 1190 -6.25 -4.99 15.65
C LEU A 1190 -7.74 -4.93 16.01
N LEU A 1191 -8.17 -5.68 17.03
CA LEU A 1191 -9.58 -5.75 17.47
C LEU A 1191 -9.82 -5.19 18.88
N ASP A 1192 -8.76 -4.93 19.64
CA ASP A 1192 -8.79 -4.29 20.96
C ASP A 1192 -7.96 -2.98 20.98
N GLY A 1193 -7.58 -2.49 19.80
CA GLY A 1193 -6.90 -1.20 19.59
C GLY A 1193 -5.62 -1.05 20.42
N ALA A 1194 -5.47 0.11 21.07
CA ALA A 1194 -4.27 0.45 21.83
C ALA A 1194 -4.02 -0.43 23.07
N ALA A 1195 -4.96 -1.31 23.43
CA ALA A 1195 -4.75 -2.27 24.49
C ALA A 1195 -3.87 -3.46 24.06
N GLU A 1196 -3.70 -3.66 22.76
CA GLU A 1196 -2.82 -4.67 22.16
C GLU A 1196 -1.40 -4.14 22.04
N SER A 1197 -0.41 -5.03 22.14
CA SER A 1197 0.99 -4.65 21.92
C SER A 1197 1.85 -5.83 21.51
N LEU A 1198 2.85 -5.55 20.68
CA LEU A 1198 3.99 -6.43 20.44
C LEU A 1198 5.23 -5.87 21.15
N SER A 1199 6.04 -6.76 21.70
CA SER A 1199 7.34 -6.39 22.27
C SER A 1199 8.38 -7.44 21.93
N ALA A 1200 9.60 -7.00 21.65
CA ALA A 1200 10.75 -7.88 21.41
C ALA A 1200 11.88 -7.59 22.42
N ASP A 1201 12.66 -8.61 22.77
CA ASP A 1201 13.89 -8.48 23.54
C ASP A 1201 15.09 -8.35 22.60
N THR A 1202 15.59 -7.13 22.43
CA THR A 1202 16.79 -6.82 21.62
C THR A 1202 18.09 -6.87 22.44
N THR A 1203 18.07 -7.38 23.67
CA THR A 1203 19.23 -7.33 24.55
C THR A 1203 20.38 -8.18 24.00
N GLY A 1204 21.51 -7.52 23.72
CA GLY A 1204 22.74 -8.19 23.28
C GLY A 1204 22.95 -8.22 21.76
N THR A 1205 22.07 -7.58 20.99
CA THR A 1205 22.16 -7.43 19.53
C THR A 1205 22.43 -5.95 19.15
N ASN A 1206 22.71 -5.69 17.87
CA ASN A 1206 22.78 -4.36 17.25
C ASN A 1206 21.41 -3.89 16.72
N ILE A 1207 20.38 -4.73 16.84
CA ILE A 1207 19.02 -4.47 16.38
C ILE A 1207 18.35 -3.52 17.36
N THR A 1208 17.84 -2.40 16.85
CA THR A 1208 17.04 -1.46 17.62
C THR A 1208 15.57 -1.59 17.24
N ALA A 1209 14.70 -1.67 18.25
CA ALA A 1209 13.30 -1.32 18.06
C ALA A 1209 13.24 0.20 17.95
N THR A 1210 13.37 0.69 16.72
CA THR A 1210 13.58 2.13 16.47
C THR A 1210 12.29 2.93 16.68
N TYR A 1211 11.15 2.23 16.76
CA TYR A 1211 9.85 2.71 17.18
C TYR A 1211 9.27 1.65 18.14
N ASP A 1212 8.88 2.02 19.37
CA ASP A 1212 8.01 1.16 20.19
C ASP A 1212 6.81 0.74 19.34
N TYR A 1213 6.25 -0.45 19.56
CA TYR A 1213 5.07 -0.94 18.86
C TYR A 1213 4.06 0.19 18.65
N ASP A 1214 3.77 0.46 17.37
CA ASP A 1214 2.83 1.49 17.02
C ASP A 1214 1.43 0.93 17.24
N SER A 1215 0.82 1.32 18.35
CA SER A 1215 -0.49 0.84 18.75
C SER A 1215 -1.64 1.33 17.86
N ALA A 1216 -1.39 2.28 16.96
CA ALA A 1216 -2.35 2.71 15.94
C ALA A 1216 -2.30 1.83 14.68
N THR A 1217 -1.11 1.35 14.28
CA THR A 1217 -0.93 0.56 13.05
C THR A 1217 -0.72 -0.94 13.31
N GLY A 1218 -0.42 -1.34 14.55
CA GLY A 1218 -0.18 -2.72 14.93
C GLY A 1218 1.22 -3.21 14.57
N ILE A 1219 2.12 -2.32 14.14
CA ILE A 1219 3.43 -2.63 13.57
C ILE A 1219 4.54 -2.46 14.62
N LEU A 1220 5.41 -3.46 14.72
CA LEU A 1220 6.69 -3.40 15.39
C LEU A 1220 7.81 -3.43 14.35
N THR A 1221 8.60 -2.34 14.25
CA THR A 1221 9.74 -2.27 13.33
C THR A 1221 11.06 -2.52 14.07
N LEU A 1222 11.78 -3.53 13.64
CA LEU A 1222 13.11 -3.91 14.12
C LEU A 1222 14.14 -3.52 13.05
N SER A 1223 15.06 -2.62 13.36
CA SER A 1223 16.05 -2.16 12.39
C SER A 1223 17.46 -2.12 12.95
N GLY A 1224 18.44 -2.38 12.09
CA GLY A 1224 19.86 -2.38 12.42
C GLY A 1224 20.54 -3.63 11.88
N THR A 1225 21.55 -3.44 11.03
CA THR A 1225 22.30 -4.53 10.42
C THR A 1225 22.90 -5.45 11.48
N ASP A 1226 22.46 -6.72 11.49
CA ASP A 1226 22.95 -7.72 12.42
C ASP A 1226 22.76 -9.14 11.86
N THR A 1227 23.39 -10.12 12.50
CA THR A 1227 23.38 -11.51 12.05
C THR A 1227 21.97 -12.11 12.02
N VAL A 1228 21.73 -13.04 11.09
CA VAL A 1228 20.50 -13.83 11.00
C VAL A 1228 20.14 -14.46 12.36
N ALA A 1229 21.12 -15.01 13.08
CA ALA A 1229 20.92 -15.59 14.41
C ALA A 1229 20.44 -14.56 15.46
N ASN A 1230 20.91 -13.32 15.38
CA ASN A 1230 20.44 -12.25 16.25
C ASN A 1230 19.01 -11.83 15.88
N TYR A 1231 18.68 -11.73 14.60
CA TYR A 1231 17.29 -11.48 14.17
C TYR A 1231 16.37 -12.64 14.54
N GLN A 1232 16.78 -13.89 14.35
CA GLN A 1232 16.05 -15.08 14.78
C GLN A 1232 15.80 -15.07 16.30
N GLN A 1233 16.81 -14.70 17.09
CA GLN A 1233 16.65 -14.53 18.54
C GLN A 1233 15.63 -13.43 18.87
N VAL A 1234 15.69 -12.29 18.20
CA VAL A 1234 14.79 -11.15 18.45
C VAL A 1234 13.36 -11.49 18.03
N LEU A 1235 13.14 -12.05 16.83
CA LEU A 1235 11.83 -12.50 16.35
C LEU A 1235 11.27 -13.62 17.25
N GLY A 1236 12.12 -14.56 17.67
CA GLY A 1236 11.81 -15.61 18.65
C GLY A 1236 11.38 -15.11 20.03
N SER A 1237 11.61 -13.83 20.33
CA SER A 1237 11.27 -13.21 21.61
C SER A 1237 9.99 -12.39 21.58
N ILE A 1238 9.28 -12.35 20.43
CA ILE A 1238 8.12 -11.47 20.29
C ILE A 1238 6.97 -11.97 21.15
N ILE A 1239 6.46 -11.06 21.96
CA ILE A 1239 5.33 -11.29 22.85
C ILE A 1239 4.19 -10.38 22.43
N TYR A 1240 3.04 -10.99 22.13
CA TYR A 1240 1.75 -10.32 22.10
C TYR A 1240 1.20 -10.17 23.51
N ASN A 1241 0.76 -8.95 23.83
CA ASN A 1241 0.09 -8.62 25.08
C ASN A 1241 -1.23 -7.92 24.79
N ASN A 1242 -2.20 -8.13 25.68
CA ASN A 1242 -3.43 -7.37 25.73
C ASN A 1242 -3.68 -6.92 27.17
N THR A 1243 -3.89 -5.62 27.37
CA THR A 1243 -4.05 -5.02 28.69
C THR A 1243 -5.50 -5.02 29.20
N LEU A 1244 -6.47 -5.43 28.37
CA LEU A 1244 -7.87 -5.56 28.77
C LEU A 1244 -8.09 -6.75 29.72
N VAL A 1245 -8.98 -6.55 30.69
CA VAL A 1245 -9.42 -7.60 31.62
C VAL A 1245 -10.32 -8.63 30.91
N THR A 1246 -11.01 -8.22 29.84
CA THR A 1246 -11.87 -9.04 28.98
C THR A 1246 -11.58 -8.74 27.50
N PRO A 1247 -10.47 -9.26 26.95
CA PRO A 1247 -10.08 -9.01 25.56
C PRO A 1247 -11.02 -9.70 24.56
N ASN A 1248 -11.06 -9.17 23.32
CA ASN A 1248 -11.79 -9.77 22.22
C ASN A 1248 -11.27 -11.20 21.94
N THR A 1249 -12.19 -12.16 21.86
CA THR A 1249 -11.85 -13.59 21.75
C THR A 1249 -11.57 -14.06 20.32
N THR A 1250 -11.58 -13.16 19.34
CA THR A 1250 -11.27 -13.46 17.95
C THR A 1250 -9.74 -13.59 17.77
N ASP A 1251 -9.30 -14.56 16.99
CA ASP A 1251 -7.88 -14.82 16.76
C ASP A 1251 -7.18 -13.60 16.13
N ARG A 1252 -5.92 -13.37 16.51
CA ARG A 1252 -5.06 -12.35 15.89
C ARG A 1252 -4.21 -12.96 14.79
N ILE A 1253 -4.12 -12.26 13.68
CA ILE A 1253 -3.23 -12.56 12.56
C ILE A 1253 -2.01 -11.67 12.73
N ILE A 1254 -0.84 -12.29 12.84
CA ILE A 1254 0.43 -11.59 13.02
C ILE A 1254 1.30 -11.96 11.84
N GLU A 1255 1.63 -10.95 11.04
CA GLU A 1255 2.47 -11.07 9.85
C GLU A 1255 3.89 -10.63 10.18
N PHE A 1256 4.87 -11.27 9.54
CA PHE A 1256 6.28 -10.98 9.71
C PHE A 1256 6.87 -10.75 8.34
N VAL A 1257 7.70 -9.72 8.20
CA VAL A 1257 8.51 -9.47 7.01
C VAL A 1257 9.96 -9.23 7.43
N VAL A 1258 10.92 -9.80 6.70
CA VAL A 1258 12.36 -9.67 6.92
C VAL A 1258 13.06 -9.20 5.65
N ASP A 1259 14.12 -8.41 5.80
CA ASP A 1259 14.82 -7.75 4.68
C ASP A 1259 16.34 -7.73 4.94
N ASP A 1260 17.12 -8.19 3.96
CA ASP A 1260 18.60 -8.22 3.94
C ASP A 1260 19.22 -7.04 3.17
N GLY A 1261 18.40 -6.21 2.54
CA GLY A 1261 18.80 -5.08 1.70
C GLY A 1261 18.99 -5.43 0.22
N ALA A 1262 18.82 -6.69 -0.15
CA ALA A 1262 18.81 -7.19 -1.52
C ALA A 1262 17.43 -7.75 -1.92
N ALA A 1263 16.73 -8.42 -0.99
CA ALA A 1263 15.41 -9.00 -1.13
C ALA A 1263 14.66 -9.02 0.22
N HIS A 1264 13.34 -9.26 0.19
CA HIS A 1264 12.50 -9.35 1.39
C HIS A 1264 11.58 -10.57 1.32
N SER A 1265 11.20 -11.11 2.48
CA SER A 1265 10.24 -12.22 2.63
C SER A 1265 9.27 -11.99 3.77
#